data_AF-A0A9N9NE35-F1
#
_entry.id   AF-A0A9N9NE35-F1
#
_cell.length_a   1.000
_cell.length_b   1.000
_cell.length_c   1.000
_cell.angle_alpha   90.00
_cell.angle_beta   90.00
_cell.angle_gamma   90.00
#
_symmetry.space_group_name_H-M   'P 1'
#
loop_
_entity.id
_entity.type
_entity.pdbx_description
1 polymer ?
#
loop_
_entity_poly.entity_id
_entity_poly.type
_entity_poly.pdbx_seq_one_letter_code
_entity_poly.pdbx_strand_id
1 'polypeptide(L)'
;MFFEDMLTDEQREIVRTLNTWAQQMVTLVEKNSMVCYEFTLKNLFIGYDPEETIQSLVISITHQHKEETNKNILSLCKESLIAIASADGIIRATKSAINKKESLRWKEVYFSSAISNNQHHENLADYFMELFYSVGIINPVPLLVIVNTFSNIDTDVKKCLMMILRVHVERLSNFRTKAQLQNRVKNFWLESDDQILVIQCDMTTANSRYIKLIKFIIEQYRNEFLRTRKEDVPAKHACIILHINREQETNFSSFNFMCGWRIVTLNSLVPQEKNLISLLDRSLKYILNITYTFEEILKQELQWCLQCMKYPSTENSNNHLRVLDSEILKHPKFIDCLKEKVLIWLEKKSTVDWQYEVASNKRLLYPYSSFSAALQARIRTMVRDPIARTLFALEKLFAIKTFFDIDQPGNEESPLILLWENLVKDPKVIEIDKLPEPTPNQYVLPNKLYDLQFPFSYYFLRKIDDFKDIFLAELDKLKQDNENCDGSGDLFFHVEVMAHEALKSNVYSLLSYLRGQIIEPHLEKYFNDFVTIVSAIDGENNRELLSSLLRQLLGEEKMYDPVLLHAYWWINSSTILTDMQLAQMCPSIVKDFTSRGSRFSFEEFLVHEITTMMLNKICGKDVDGINSHQIDMWLREVNKVLTYSGKLQKTRKLPSFQLLRICNELVASKSIP
;
A
#
# COMPACT_ATOMS: atom_id res chain seq x y z
N MET A 1 2.97 3.79 -59.74
CA MET A 1 4.42 4.01 -59.72
C MET A 1 4.86 3.67 -58.32
N PHE A 2 5.67 2.63 -58.15
CA PHE A 2 6.12 2.23 -56.82
C PHE A 2 7.18 3.23 -56.36
N PHE A 3 7.26 3.52 -55.05
CA PHE A 3 8.25 4.46 -54.53
C PHE A 3 9.70 4.06 -54.88
N GLU A 4 9.96 2.76 -55.05
CA GLU A 4 11.26 2.23 -55.49
C GLU A 4 11.71 2.73 -56.87
N ASP A 5 10.77 3.06 -57.75
CA ASP A 5 11.05 3.58 -59.09
C ASP A 5 11.50 5.05 -59.08
N MET A 6 11.24 5.77 -57.98
CA MET A 6 11.57 7.19 -57.83
C MET A 6 12.87 7.47 -57.06
N LEU A 7 13.50 6.45 -56.47
CA LEU A 7 14.69 6.61 -55.63
C LEU A 7 15.97 6.57 -56.48
N THR A 8 16.86 7.55 -56.28
CA THR A 8 18.24 7.49 -56.78
C THR A 8 19.04 6.38 -56.08
N ASP A 9 20.16 5.94 -56.66
CA ASP A 9 21.00 4.89 -56.05
C ASP A 9 21.49 5.27 -54.65
N GLU A 10 21.82 6.55 -54.43
CA GLU A 10 22.18 7.07 -53.10
C GLU A 10 21.01 6.99 -52.11
N GLN A 11 19.80 7.38 -52.53
CA GLN A 11 18.60 7.29 -51.70
C GLN A 11 18.25 5.83 -51.37
N ARG A 12 18.44 4.89 -52.32
CA ARG A 12 18.24 3.45 -52.08
C ARG A 12 19.16 2.93 -50.98
N GLU A 13 20.40 3.40 -50.92
CA GLU A 13 21.34 2.97 -49.88
C GLU A 13 20.97 3.52 -48.50
N ILE A 14 20.53 4.78 -48.43
CA ILE A 14 19.99 5.37 -47.19
C ILE A 14 18.75 4.59 -46.72
N VAL A 15 17.84 4.24 -47.63
CA VAL A 15 16.64 3.44 -47.33
C VAL A 15 17.02 2.07 -46.75
N ARG A 16 17.96 1.34 -47.36
CA ARG A 16 18.42 0.04 -46.83
C ARG A 16 19.03 0.17 -45.45
N THR A 17 19.87 1.18 -45.25
CA THR A 17 20.54 1.43 -43.98
C THR A 17 19.52 1.76 -42.89
N LEU A 18 18.56 2.63 -43.20
CA LEU A 18 17.51 3.04 -42.26
C LEU A 18 16.55 1.90 -41.91
N ASN A 19 16.19 1.06 -42.89
CA ASN A 19 15.36 -0.10 -42.66
C ASN A 19 16.06 -1.14 -41.77
N THR A 20 17.34 -1.40 -42.04
CA THR A 20 18.17 -2.26 -41.18
C THR A 20 18.21 -1.74 -39.74
N TRP A 21 18.42 -0.43 -39.58
CA TRP A 21 18.41 0.22 -38.27
C TRP A 21 17.06 0.10 -37.56
N ALA A 22 15.95 0.36 -38.26
CA ALA A 22 14.60 0.25 -37.70
C ALA A 22 14.31 -1.19 -37.24
N GLN A 23 14.68 -2.19 -38.04
CA GLN A 23 14.52 -3.61 -37.69
C GLN A 23 15.37 -3.99 -36.47
N GLN A 24 16.60 -3.47 -36.37
CA GLN A 24 17.44 -3.67 -35.19
C GLN A 24 16.80 -3.09 -33.92
N MET A 25 16.07 -1.97 -34.00
CA MET A 25 15.38 -1.37 -32.86
C MET A 25 14.25 -2.23 -32.28
N VAL A 26 13.67 -3.14 -33.07
CA VAL A 26 12.58 -4.03 -32.62
C VAL A 26 13.02 -5.47 -32.37
N THR A 27 14.24 -5.82 -32.80
CA THR A 27 14.81 -7.15 -32.57
C THR A 27 15.38 -7.23 -31.15
N LEU A 28 14.76 -8.00 -30.25
CA LEU A 28 15.19 -8.13 -28.85
C LEU A 28 16.39 -9.09 -28.70
N VAL A 29 17.39 -8.71 -27.89
CA VAL A 29 18.61 -9.52 -27.65
C VAL A 29 18.51 -10.37 -26.38
N GLU A 30 17.78 -9.91 -25.37
CA GLU A 30 17.64 -10.61 -24.08
C GLU A 30 16.51 -11.66 -24.12
N LYS A 31 16.86 -12.93 -24.33
CA LYS A 31 15.93 -14.08 -24.22
C LYS A 31 15.68 -14.59 -22.79
N ASN A 32 16.25 -13.95 -21.76
CA ASN A 32 16.23 -14.46 -20.38
C ASN A 32 14.93 -14.18 -19.59
N SER A 33 13.89 -13.66 -20.23
CA SER A 33 12.56 -13.59 -19.62
C SER A 33 11.65 -14.65 -20.25
N MET A 34 10.95 -15.40 -19.41
CA MET A 34 10.09 -16.54 -19.77
C MET A 34 8.91 -16.15 -20.68
N VAL A 35 8.73 -14.85 -20.97
CA VAL A 35 7.65 -14.28 -21.79
C VAL A 35 8.25 -13.26 -22.77
N CYS A 36 8.38 -13.63 -24.05
CA CYS A 36 8.76 -12.70 -25.11
C CYS A 36 7.48 -12.05 -25.66
N TYR A 37 7.24 -10.79 -25.28
CA TYR A 37 6.14 -10.02 -25.85
C TYR A 37 6.50 -9.54 -27.26
N GLU A 38 5.61 -9.78 -28.22
CA GLU A 38 5.78 -9.37 -29.62
C GLU A 38 6.14 -7.88 -29.72
N PHE A 39 7.23 -7.57 -30.42
CA PHE A 39 7.71 -6.21 -30.67
C PHE A 39 7.92 -6.01 -32.16
N THR A 40 7.08 -5.18 -32.77
CA THR A 40 7.12 -4.88 -34.22
C THR A 40 7.36 -3.39 -34.45
N LEU A 41 7.70 -3.05 -35.70
CA LEU A 41 7.84 -1.65 -36.13
C LEU A 41 6.57 -0.83 -35.91
N LYS A 42 5.38 -1.42 -35.99
CA LYS A 42 4.11 -0.74 -35.71
C LYS A 42 3.89 -0.45 -34.22
N ASN A 43 4.52 -1.21 -33.33
CA ASN A 43 4.47 -0.95 -31.89
C ASN A 43 5.42 0.20 -31.50
N LEU A 44 6.58 0.27 -32.17
CA LEU A 44 7.56 1.33 -31.95
C LEU A 44 7.13 2.62 -32.64
N PHE A 45 6.98 2.61 -33.96
CA PHE A 45 6.67 3.76 -34.79
C PHE A 45 5.18 3.77 -35.14
N ILE A 46 4.46 4.75 -34.59
CA ILE A 46 3.01 4.81 -34.72
C ILE A 46 2.62 5.26 -36.12
N GLY A 47 1.84 4.42 -36.80
CA GLY A 47 1.50 4.59 -38.21
C GLY A 47 2.52 4.00 -39.18
N TYR A 48 3.49 3.19 -38.73
CA TYR A 48 4.49 2.62 -39.63
C TYR A 48 3.87 1.74 -40.73
N ASP A 49 4.21 2.10 -41.98
CA ASP A 49 3.88 1.38 -43.19
C ASP A 49 5.18 0.83 -43.82
N PRO A 50 5.33 -0.50 -43.96
CA PRO A 50 6.54 -1.13 -44.51
C PRO A 50 6.88 -0.72 -45.95
N GLU A 51 5.89 -0.31 -46.74
CA GLU A 51 6.05 0.00 -48.16
C GLU A 51 6.27 1.50 -48.42
N GLU A 52 5.77 2.37 -47.54
CA GLU A 52 5.80 3.82 -47.77
C GLU A 52 6.62 4.64 -46.76
N THR A 53 6.65 4.26 -45.47
CA THR A 53 7.14 5.17 -44.41
C THR A 53 8.60 5.58 -44.59
N ILE A 54 9.49 4.61 -44.81
CA ILE A 54 10.93 4.89 -44.94
C ILE A 54 11.25 5.58 -46.27
N GLN A 55 10.68 5.11 -47.37
CA GLN A 55 10.91 5.64 -48.70
C GLN A 55 10.44 7.09 -48.80
N SER A 56 9.22 7.37 -48.30
CA SER A 56 8.67 8.72 -48.29
C SER A 56 9.46 9.69 -47.40
N LEU A 57 10.00 9.20 -46.29
CA LEU A 57 10.82 9.99 -45.39
C LEU A 57 12.15 10.41 -46.01
N VAL A 58 12.87 9.44 -46.59
CA VAL A 58 14.16 9.71 -47.24
C VAL A 58 14.00 10.72 -48.37
N ILE A 59 13.01 10.55 -49.24
CA ILE A 59 12.79 11.50 -50.33
C ILE A 59 12.43 12.89 -49.80
N SER A 60 11.55 12.99 -48.79
CA SER A 60 11.17 14.28 -48.20
C SER A 60 12.37 15.03 -47.62
N ILE A 61 13.21 14.35 -46.82
CA ILE A 61 14.36 14.98 -46.16
C ILE A 61 15.45 15.34 -47.17
N THR A 62 15.77 14.45 -48.11
CA THR A 62 16.73 14.76 -49.18
C THR A 62 16.26 15.95 -50.02
N HIS A 63 14.96 16.08 -50.28
CA HIS A 63 14.42 17.23 -51.02
C HIS A 63 14.50 18.54 -50.22
N GLN A 64 14.29 18.51 -48.92
CA GLN A 64 14.37 19.68 -48.04
C GLN A 64 15.83 20.11 -47.77
N HIS A 65 16.77 19.17 -47.80
CA HIS A 65 18.18 19.36 -47.44
C HIS A 65 19.13 18.91 -48.57
N LYS A 66 18.97 19.50 -49.76
CA LYS A 66 19.69 19.07 -50.99
C LYS A 66 21.22 19.17 -50.90
N GLU A 67 21.75 20.00 -50.01
CA GLU A 67 23.19 20.25 -49.85
C GLU A 67 23.82 19.47 -48.68
N GLU A 68 23.02 18.71 -47.92
CA GLU A 68 23.49 17.97 -46.75
C GLU A 68 24.18 16.65 -47.11
N THR A 69 25.08 16.20 -46.25
CA THR A 69 25.75 14.91 -46.44
C THR A 69 24.80 13.73 -46.21
N ASN A 70 25.04 12.59 -46.87
CA ASN A 70 24.24 11.36 -46.66
C ASN A 70 24.20 10.93 -45.18
N LYS A 71 25.24 11.19 -44.40
CA LYS A 71 25.27 10.93 -42.95
C LYS A 71 24.32 11.84 -42.17
N ASN A 72 24.25 13.12 -42.52
CA ASN A 72 23.33 14.08 -41.91
C ASN A 72 21.88 13.77 -42.31
N ILE A 73 21.63 13.48 -43.59
CA ILE A 73 20.31 13.03 -44.09
C ILE A 73 19.85 11.79 -43.31
N LEU A 74 20.70 10.79 -43.14
CA LEU A 74 20.37 9.60 -42.36
C LEU A 74 20.05 9.94 -40.90
N SER A 75 20.79 10.86 -40.27
CA SER A 75 20.52 11.31 -38.89
C SER A 75 19.16 11.99 -38.78
N LEU A 76 18.81 12.89 -39.72
CA LEU A 76 17.51 13.57 -39.76
C LEU A 76 16.35 12.59 -40.01
N CYS A 77 16.58 11.56 -40.83
CA CYS A 77 15.60 10.50 -41.04
C CYS A 77 15.36 9.70 -39.76
N LYS A 78 16.42 9.33 -39.02
CA LYS A 78 16.28 8.66 -37.74
C LYS A 78 15.52 9.54 -36.74
N GLU A 79 15.89 10.82 -36.63
CA GLU A 79 15.22 11.79 -35.76
C GLU A 79 13.71 11.90 -36.08
N SER A 80 13.34 11.94 -37.36
CA SER A 80 11.95 11.98 -37.80
C SER A 80 11.17 10.68 -37.53
N LEU A 81 11.84 9.52 -37.54
CA LEU A 81 11.22 8.26 -37.11
C LEU A 81 11.02 8.24 -35.59
N ILE A 82 11.98 8.74 -34.81
CA ILE A 82 11.83 8.85 -33.35
C ILE A 82 10.68 9.80 -32.99
N ALA A 83 10.42 10.85 -33.79
CA ALA A 83 9.29 11.76 -33.59
C ALA A 83 7.91 11.07 -33.66
N ILE A 84 7.80 9.94 -34.36
CA ILE A 84 6.56 9.16 -34.42
C ILE A 84 6.57 7.95 -33.48
N ALA A 85 7.62 7.79 -32.67
CA ALA A 85 7.75 6.66 -31.77
C ALA A 85 6.84 6.77 -30.54
N SER A 86 6.43 5.61 -30.02
CA SER A 86 5.77 5.49 -28.72
C SER A 86 6.80 5.50 -27.58
N ALA A 87 6.45 6.13 -26.46
CA ALA A 87 7.32 6.20 -25.29
C ALA A 87 7.71 4.80 -24.77
N ASP A 88 6.73 3.89 -24.69
CA ASP A 88 6.96 2.49 -24.34
C ASP A 88 7.83 1.75 -25.37
N GLY A 89 7.65 2.03 -26.67
CA GLY A 89 8.50 1.51 -27.73
C GLY A 89 9.97 1.92 -27.57
N ILE A 90 10.25 3.18 -27.23
CA ILE A 90 11.62 3.67 -26.99
C ILE A 90 12.25 2.95 -25.80
N ILE A 91 11.52 2.75 -24.70
CA ILE A 91 12.01 1.96 -23.56
C ILE A 91 12.33 0.53 -23.97
N ARG A 92 11.44 -0.12 -24.74
CA ARG A 92 11.68 -1.48 -25.23
C ARG A 92 12.91 -1.57 -26.14
N ALA A 93 13.11 -0.57 -26.99
CA ALA A 93 14.25 -0.51 -27.90
C ALA A 93 15.61 -0.42 -27.19
N THR A 94 15.67 -0.02 -25.92
CA THR A 94 16.92 -0.04 -25.14
C THR A 94 17.52 -1.44 -24.94
N LYS A 95 16.69 -2.49 -25.08
CA LYS A 95 17.10 -3.90 -25.00
C LYS A 95 17.13 -4.62 -26.35
N SER A 96 17.08 -3.84 -27.43
CA SER A 96 17.10 -4.35 -28.80
C SER A 96 18.51 -4.59 -29.34
N ALA A 97 18.62 -5.05 -30.59
CA ALA A 97 19.86 -5.41 -31.26
C ALA A 97 20.70 -4.21 -31.70
N ILE A 98 20.17 -2.99 -31.53
CA ILE A 98 20.91 -1.76 -31.80
C ILE A 98 22.07 -1.58 -30.79
N ASN A 99 23.12 -0.86 -31.21
CA ASN A 99 24.22 -0.51 -30.32
C ASN A 99 23.72 0.25 -29.07
N LYS A 100 24.17 -0.16 -27.88
CA LYS A 100 23.80 0.49 -26.60
C LYS A 100 24.00 2.01 -26.60
N LYS A 101 25.12 2.52 -27.13
CA LYS A 101 25.37 3.97 -27.23
C LYS A 101 24.34 4.67 -28.12
N GLU A 102 23.93 4.02 -29.20
CA GLU A 102 22.94 4.56 -30.11
C GLU A 102 21.53 4.49 -29.51
N SER A 103 21.18 3.41 -28.79
CA SER A 103 19.91 3.33 -28.06
C SER A 103 19.77 4.44 -27.01
N LEU A 104 20.85 4.74 -26.27
CA LEU A 104 20.88 5.80 -25.27
C LEU A 104 20.73 7.17 -25.92
N ARG A 105 21.42 7.44 -27.02
CA ARG A 105 21.27 8.68 -27.79
C ARG A 105 19.81 8.93 -28.19
N TRP A 106 19.12 7.94 -28.76
CA TRP A 106 17.74 8.13 -29.20
C TRP A 106 16.74 8.20 -28.04
N LYS A 107 17.03 7.51 -26.93
CA LYS A 107 16.30 7.70 -25.68
C LYS A 107 16.46 9.14 -25.15
N GLU A 108 17.67 9.69 -25.20
CA GLU A 108 17.93 11.08 -24.80
C GLU A 108 17.24 12.09 -25.73
N VAL A 109 17.25 11.87 -27.05
CA VAL A 109 16.52 12.74 -28.00
C VAL A 109 15.02 12.73 -27.73
N TYR A 110 14.45 11.57 -27.36
CA TYR A 110 13.02 11.44 -27.09
C TYR A 110 12.59 12.02 -25.73
N PHE A 111 13.38 11.81 -24.67
CA PHE A 111 13.00 12.14 -23.29
C PHE A 111 13.76 13.32 -22.66
N SER A 112 14.93 13.74 -23.14
CA SER A 112 15.81 14.64 -22.37
C SER A 112 15.60 16.11 -22.70
N SER A 113 15.50 16.95 -21.67
CA SER A 113 15.45 18.42 -21.78
C SER A 113 16.84 19.08 -21.85
N ALA A 114 17.92 18.32 -21.69
CA ALA A 114 19.30 18.85 -21.58
C ALA A 114 20.01 19.03 -22.94
N ILE A 115 19.47 18.46 -24.01
CA ILE A 115 19.98 18.64 -25.38
C ILE A 115 19.07 19.65 -26.06
N SER A 116 19.64 20.58 -26.83
CA SER A 116 18.94 21.61 -27.62
C SER A 116 17.94 21.09 -28.66
N ASN A 117 17.70 19.78 -28.72
CA ASN A 117 16.90 19.08 -29.72
C ASN A 117 15.94 18.07 -29.05
N ASN A 118 15.34 18.41 -27.91
CA ASN A 118 14.24 17.62 -27.35
C ASN A 118 13.05 17.63 -28.34
N GLN A 119 12.35 16.52 -28.47
CA GLN A 119 11.19 16.42 -29.36
C GLN A 119 9.85 16.72 -28.67
N HIS A 120 9.85 16.99 -27.35
CA HIS A 120 8.70 17.44 -26.56
C HIS A 120 7.45 16.55 -26.69
N HIS A 121 7.63 15.23 -26.50
CA HIS A 121 6.57 14.22 -26.62
C HIS A 121 5.53 14.18 -25.49
N GLU A 122 5.64 15.07 -24.51
CA GLU A 122 4.87 14.97 -23.26
C GLU A 122 3.41 15.39 -23.41
N ASN A 123 3.17 16.58 -23.96
CA ASN A 123 1.84 17.14 -24.11
C ASN A 123 1.76 18.09 -25.31
N LEU A 124 0.51 18.40 -25.70
CA LEU A 124 0.23 19.18 -26.90
C LEU A 124 0.72 20.63 -26.80
N ALA A 125 0.60 21.24 -25.63
CA ALA A 125 0.96 22.64 -25.42
C ALA A 125 2.48 22.84 -25.55
N ASP A 126 3.26 22.01 -24.85
CA ASP A 126 4.72 22.09 -24.88
C ASP A 126 5.29 21.83 -26.27
N TYR A 127 4.71 20.87 -27.01
CA TYR A 127 5.11 20.61 -28.39
C TYR A 127 4.91 21.83 -29.29
N PHE A 128 3.74 22.47 -29.24
CA PHE A 128 3.47 23.64 -30.10
C PHE A 128 4.28 24.86 -29.68
N MET A 129 4.54 25.06 -28.38
CA MET A 129 5.42 26.13 -27.90
C MET A 129 6.83 26.02 -28.51
N GLU A 130 7.44 24.83 -28.45
CA GLU A 130 8.76 24.61 -29.04
C GLU A 130 8.73 24.68 -30.57
N LEU A 131 7.66 24.16 -31.19
CA LEU A 131 7.50 24.22 -32.64
C LEU A 131 7.48 25.67 -33.14
N PHE A 132 6.80 26.58 -32.43
CA PHE A 132 6.79 28.00 -32.82
C PHE A 132 8.10 28.71 -32.51
N TYR A 133 8.78 28.33 -31.42
CA TYR A 133 10.11 28.85 -31.11
C TYR A 133 11.13 28.50 -32.20
N SER A 134 11.18 27.22 -32.60
CA SER A 134 12.13 26.71 -33.61
C SER A 134 11.91 27.26 -35.03
N VAL A 135 10.66 27.59 -35.40
CA VAL A 135 10.33 28.14 -36.73
C VAL A 135 10.48 29.66 -36.79
N GLY A 136 10.59 30.33 -35.64
CA GLY A 136 10.72 31.78 -35.52
C GLY A 136 9.36 32.51 -35.49
N ILE A 137 9.25 33.51 -34.62
CA ILE A 137 8.00 34.27 -34.35
C ILE A 137 7.67 35.25 -35.48
N ILE A 138 8.67 35.70 -36.24
CA ILE A 138 8.51 36.73 -37.27
C ILE A 138 8.10 36.05 -38.59
N ASN A 139 6.80 36.10 -38.88
CA ASN A 139 6.18 35.68 -40.14
C ASN A 139 6.29 34.17 -40.47
N PRO A 140 5.89 33.26 -39.57
CA PRO A 140 6.04 31.82 -39.79
C PRO A 140 5.21 31.35 -40.99
N VAL A 141 5.77 30.44 -41.78
CA VAL A 141 5.03 29.74 -42.84
C VAL A 141 3.89 28.93 -42.17
N PRO A 142 2.65 28.99 -42.69
CA PRO A 142 1.55 28.12 -42.26
C PRO A 142 1.98 26.68 -42.05
N LEU A 143 1.99 26.24 -40.79
CA LEU A 143 2.41 24.91 -40.37
C LEU A 143 1.26 23.91 -40.49
N LEU A 144 1.61 22.70 -40.92
CA LEU A 144 0.72 21.57 -41.04
C LEU A 144 1.25 20.44 -40.17
N VAL A 145 0.47 20.00 -39.19
CA VAL A 145 0.90 19.00 -38.20
C VAL A 145 -0.12 17.86 -38.10
N ILE A 146 0.36 16.62 -38.07
CA ILE A 146 -0.42 15.44 -37.70
C ILE A 146 0.10 14.94 -36.35
N VAL A 147 -0.80 14.84 -35.37
CA VAL A 147 -0.51 14.35 -34.04
C VAL A 147 -1.19 13.00 -33.85
N ASN A 148 -0.40 11.95 -33.65
CA ASN A 148 -0.89 10.67 -33.17
C ASN A 148 -0.95 10.70 -31.64
N THR A 149 -2.03 10.22 -31.03
CA THR A 149 -2.13 10.17 -29.57
C THR A 149 -2.97 9.01 -29.06
N PHE A 150 -2.69 8.59 -27.83
CA PHE A 150 -3.48 7.58 -27.11
C PHE A 150 -4.54 8.21 -26.19
N SER A 151 -4.62 9.55 -26.15
CA SER A 151 -5.61 10.27 -25.36
C SER A 151 -7.02 10.03 -25.90
N ASN A 152 -8.02 10.11 -25.02
CA ASN A 152 -9.42 10.03 -25.42
C ASN A 152 -9.79 11.17 -26.37
N ILE A 153 -10.65 10.91 -27.38
CA ILE A 153 -11.20 11.93 -28.28
C ILE A 153 -11.97 13.03 -27.53
N ASP A 154 -12.50 12.72 -26.35
CA ASP A 154 -13.20 13.69 -25.50
C ASP A 154 -12.29 14.65 -24.73
N THR A 155 -10.97 14.54 -24.90
CA THR A 155 -10.02 15.50 -24.32
C THR A 155 -10.31 16.92 -24.82
N ASP A 156 -10.37 17.89 -23.91
CA ASP A 156 -10.59 19.30 -24.25
C ASP A 156 -9.32 19.95 -24.84
N VAL A 157 -9.14 19.76 -26.15
CA VAL A 157 -8.01 20.31 -26.91
C VAL A 157 -8.00 21.83 -26.92
N LYS A 158 -9.18 22.46 -26.89
CA LYS A 158 -9.28 23.93 -26.85
C LYS A 158 -8.63 24.44 -25.58
N LYS A 159 -8.88 23.79 -24.44
CA LYS A 159 -8.22 24.11 -23.17
C LYS A 159 -6.71 23.92 -23.19
N CYS A 160 -6.21 22.89 -23.88
CA CYS A 160 -4.77 22.66 -24.00
C CYS A 160 -4.04 23.80 -24.73
N LEU A 161 -4.65 24.38 -25.77
CA LEU A 161 -3.96 25.32 -26.68
C LEU A 161 -4.38 26.79 -26.50
N MET A 162 -5.48 27.10 -25.81
CA MET A 162 -6.02 28.47 -25.75
C MET A 162 -5.07 29.49 -25.10
N MET A 163 -4.13 29.04 -24.27
CA MET A 163 -3.10 29.91 -23.67
C MET A 163 -1.98 30.27 -24.66
N ILE A 164 -1.87 29.55 -25.78
CA ILE A 164 -0.83 29.73 -26.80
C ILE A 164 -1.40 30.48 -28.01
N LEU A 165 -2.57 30.06 -28.51
CA LEU A 165 -3.17 30.57 -29.74
C LEU A 165 -4.71 30.61 -29.67
N ARG A 166 -5.32 31.41 -30.56
CA ARG A 166 -6.75 31.30 -30.86
C ARG A 166 -7.02 30.01 -31.65
N VAL A 167 -7.77 29.09 -31.04
CA VAL A 167 -7.91 27.71 -31.52
C VAL A 167 -9.35 27.43 -31.96
N HIS A 168 -9.47 26.92 -33.18
CA HIS A 168 -10.71 26.37 -33.72
C HIS A 168 -10.67 24.84 -33.68
N VAL A 169 -11.47 24.19 -32.84
CA VAL A 169 -11.50 22.71 -32.73
C VAL A 169 -12.78 22.15 -33.35
N GLU A 170 -12.64 21.14 -34.19
CA GLU A 170 -13.75 20.38 -34.78
C GLU A 170 -13.51 18.87 -34.65
N ARG A 171 -14.59 18.10 -34.52
CA ARG A 171 -14.53 16.63 -34.58
C ARG A 171 -14.97 16.18 -35.96
N LEU A 172 -14.24 15.22 -36.55
CA LEU A 172 -14.59 14.70 -37.86
C LEU A 172 -16.00 14.10 -37.90
N SER A 173 -16.41 13.43 -36.82
CA SER A 173 -17.74 12.82 -36.68
C SER A 173 -18.90 13.83 -36.75
N ASN A 174 -18.63 15.14 -36.56
CA ASN A 174 -19.65 16.18 -36.67
C ASN A 174 -20.07 16.44 -38.13
N PHE A 175 -19.23 16.08 -39.10
CA PHE A 175 -19.49 16.34 -40.52
C PHE A 175 -20.20 15.15 -41.17
N ARG A 176 -21.41 15.39 -41.68
CA ARG A 176 -22.17 14.37 -42.43
C ARG A 176 -21.86 14.38 -43.91
N THR A 177 -21.40 15.53 -44.44
CA THR A 177 -21.11 15.70 -45.87
C THR A 177 -19.77 16.39 -46.11
N LYS A 178 -19.15 16.10 -47.27
CA LYS A 178 -17.93 16.77 -47.72
C LYS A 178 -18.10 18.29 -47.83
N ALA A 179 -19.27 18.75 -48.26
CA ALA A 179 -19.55 20.18 -48.43
C ALA A 179 -19.52 20.94 -47.09
N GLN A 180 -20.05 20.34 -46.01
CA GLN A 180 -19.99 20.92 -44.66
C GLN A 180 -18.54 21.10 -44.20
N LEU A 181 -17.72 20.07 -44.35
CA LEU A 181 -16.29 20.12 -44.03
C LEU A 181 -15.56 21.18 -44.86
N GLN A 182 -15.79 21.22 -46.18
CA GLN A 182 -15.16 22.20 -47.06
C GLN A 182 -15.52 23.64 -46.69
N ASN A 183 -16.80 23.91 -46.43
CA ASN A 183 -17.24 25.25 -46.00
C ASN A 183 -16.59 25.64 -44.67
N ARG A 184 -16.47 24.69 -43.74
CA ARG A 184 -15.88 24.95 -42.43
C ARG A 184 -14.38 25.26 -42.51
N VAL A 185 -13.64 24.45 -43.27
CA VAL A 185 -12.20 24.67 -43.52
C VAL A 185 -11.99 25.98 -44.28
N LYS A 186 -12.82 26.27 -45.29
CA LYS A 186 -12.76 27.52 -46.05
C LYS A 186 -12.97 28.74 -45.14
N ASN A 187 -14.01 28.72 -44.30
CA ASN A 187 -14.29 29.79 -43.34
C ASN A 187 -13.09 29.99 -42.39
N PHE A 188 -12.48 28.91 -41.88
CA PHE A 188 -11.27 29.06 -41.07
C PHE A 188 -10.15 29.81 -41.80
N TRP A 189 -9.80 29.39 -43.02
CA TRP A 189 -8.66 30.00 -43.74
C TRP A 189 -8.94 31.43 -44.20
N LEU A 190 -10.14 31.71 -44.71
CA LEU A 190 -10.43 32.97 -45.39
C LEU A 190 -11.22 34.00 -44.56
N GLU A 191 -11.97 33.57 -43.55
CA GLU A 191 -12.94 34.43 -42.83
C GLU A 191 -12.67 34.52 -41.31
N SER A 192 -12.17 33.47 -40.66
CA SER A 192 -11.95 33.45 -39.21
C SER A 192 -10.69 34.22 -38.77
N ASP A 193 -10.69 34.71 -37.53
CA ASP A 193 -9.53 35.28 -36.83
C ASP A 193 -8.73 34.23 -36.03
N ASP A 194 -9.17 32.97 -36.02
CA ASP A 194 -8.46 31.88 -35.37
C ASP A 194 -7.12 31.58 -36.05
N GLN A 195 -6.13 31.21 -35.25
CA GLN A 195 -4.75 30.99 -35.69
C GLN A 195 -4.44 29.52 -35.96
N ILE A 196 -5.17 28.59 -35.34
CA ILE A 196 -4.98 27.15 -35.56
C ILE A 196 -6.32 26.43 -35.70
N LEU A 197 -6.44 25.65 -36.78
CA LEU A 197 -7.53 24.70 -36.98
C LEU A 197 -7.10 23.33 -36.48
N VAL A 198 -7.85 22.74 -35.56
CA VAL A 198 -7.63 21.38 -35.07
C VAL A 198 -8.81 20.50 -35.46
N ILE A 199 -8.54 19.41 -36.18
CA ILE A 199 -9.54 18.39 -36.51
C ILE A 199 -9.21 17.11 -35.77
N GLN A 200 -10.08 16.69 -34.84
CA GLN A 200 -9.96 15.45 -34.10
C GLN A 200 -10.62 14.29 -34.87
N CYS A 201 -9.88 13.20 -35.03
CA CYS A 201 -10.32 11.98 -35.69
C CYS A 201 -10.10 10.78 -34.74
N ASP A 202 -11.13 9.97 -34.54
CA ASP A 202 -11.01 8.71 -33.82
C ASP A 202 -10.76 7.58 -34.82
N MET A 203 -9.62 6.89 -34.68
CA MET A 203 -9.21 5.85 -35.62
C MET A 203 -10.05 4.57 -35.53
N THR A 204 -10.83 4.39 -34.46
CA THR A 204 -11.73 3.24 -34.33
C THR A 204 -13.02 3.42 -35.15
N THR A 205 -13.44 4.67 -35.37
CA THR A 205 -14.70 5.03 -36.05
C THR A 205 -14.49 5.71 -37.40
N ALA A 206 -13.36 6.39 -37.61
CA ALA A 206 -13.09 7.15 -38.82
C ALA A 206 -12.57 6.26 -39.96
N ASN A 207 -13.21 6.34 -41.13
CA ASN A 207 -12.72 5.68 -42.33
C ASN A 207 -11.52 6.44 -42.91
N SER A 208 -10.43 5.71 -43.19
CA SER A 208 -9.15 6.20 -43.71
C SER A 208 -9.27 7.10 -44.96
N ARG A 209 -10.31 6.88 -45.78
CA ARG A 209 -10.60 7.72 -46.95
C ARG A 209 -10.99 9.15 -46.58
N TYR A 210 -11.72 9.35 -45.47
CA TYR A 210 -12.09 10.69 -45.01
C TYR A 210 -10.90 11.44 -44.41
N ILE A 211 -10.00 10.72 -43.72
CA ILE A 211 -8.77 11.29 -43.18
C ILE A 211 -7.88 11.84 -44.30
N LYS A 212 -7.72 11.08 -45.40
CA LYS A 212 -7.02 11.55 -46.61
C LYS A 212 -7.74 12.73 -47.29
N LEU A 213 -9.08 12.72 -47.31
CA LEU A 213 -9.88 13.81 -47.85
C LEU A 213 -9.73 15.12 -47.07
N ILE A 214 -9.73 15.06 -45.73
CA ILE A 214 -9.53 16.24 -44.87
C ILE A 214 -8.18 16.88 -45.16
N LYS A 215 -7.12 16.07 -45.20
CA LYS A 215 -5.76 16.53 -45.53
C LYS A 215 -5.76 17.27 -46.87
N PHE A 216 -6.34 16.70 -47.91
CA PHE A 216 -6.45 17.33 -49.22
C PHE A 216 -7.21 18.67 -49.17
N ILE A 217 -8.34 18.73 -48.45
CA ILE A 217 -9.14 19.96 -48.32
C ILE A 217 -8.35 21.06 -47.59
N ILE A 218 -7.64 20.71 -46.52
CA ILE A 218 -6.80 21.66 -45.77
C ILE A 218 -5.69 22.19 -46.66
N GLU A 219 -4.99 21.33 -47.39
CA GLU A 219 -3.92 21.72 -48.31
C GLU A 219 -4.41 22.66 -49.42
N GLN A 220 -5.58 22.36 -50.01
CA GLN A 220 -6.20 23.18 -51.04
C GLN A 220 -6.41 24.62 -50.54
N TYR A 221 -7.07 24.79 -49.39
CA TYR A 221 -7.38 26.13 -48.86
C TYR A 221 -6.19 26.83 -48.22
N ARG A 222 -5.19 26.09 -47.71
CA ARG A 222 -3.90 26.67 -47.32
C ARG A 222 -3.19 27.30 -48.52
N ASN A 223 -3.14 26.60 -49.65
CA ASN A 223 -2.48 27.11 -50.85
C ASN A 223 -3.23 28.32 -51.43
N GLU A 224 -4.56 28.35 -51.31
CA GLU A 224 -5.37 29.53 -51.62
C GLU A 224 -5.03 30.70 -50.69
N PHE A 225 -5.03 30.47 -49.37
CA PHE A 225 -4.66 31.46 -48.37
C PHE A 225 -3.26 32.03 -48.61
N LEU A 226 -2.26 31.19 -48.90
CA LEU A 226 -0.90 31.62 -49.21
C LEU A 226 -0.82 32.53 -50.44
N ARG A 227 -1.69 32.35 -51.43
CA ARG A 227 -1.74 33.20 -52.64
C ARG A 227 -2.45 34.53 -52.39
N THR A 228 -3.39 34.58 -51.43
CA THR A 228 -4.22 35.76 -51.15
C THR A 228 -3.81 36.53 -49.89
N ARG A 229 -2.86 36.00 -49.10
CA ARG A 229 -2.44 36.58 -47.82
C ARG A 229 -1.78 37.94 -48.01
N LYS A 230 -2.23 38.92 -47.23
CA LYS A 230 -1.57 40.22 -47.03
C LYS A 230 -0.56 40.11 -45.89
N GLU A 231 0.51 40.90 -45.93
CA GLU A 231 1.61 40.85 -44.95
C GLU A 231 1.14 41.06 -43.50
N ASP A 232 0.09 41.86 -43.28
CA ASP A 232 -0.47 42.16 -41.95
C ASP A 232 -1.28 41.01 -41.31
N VAL A 233 -1.61 39.95 -42.07
CA VAL A 233 -2.44 38.84 -41.56
C VAL A 233 -1.55 37.81 -40.86
N PRO A 234 -1.84 37.43 -39.61
CA PRO A 234 -1.06 36.43 -38.88
C PRO A 234 -1.07 35.08 -39.60
N ALA A 235 -0.02 34.29 -39.38
CA ALA A 235 0.06 32.94 -39.93
C ALA A 235 -1.08 32.06 -39.36
N LYS A 236 -1.68 31.24 -40.22
CA LYS A 236 -2.68 30.24 -39.85
C LYS A 236 -2.08 28.85 -39.95
N HIS A 237 -2.36 28.02 -38.96
CA HIS A 237 -1.84 26.66 -38.82
C HIS A 237 -2.99 25.65 -38.88
N ALA A 238 -2.69 24.41 -39.27
CA ALA A 238 -3.65 23.33 -39.19
C ALA A 238 -3.04 22.08 -38.56
N CYS A 239 -3.82 21.43 -37.70
CA CYS A 239 -3.46 20.23 -36.96
C CYS A 239 -4.54 19.17 -37.14
N ILE A 240 -4.14 17.94 -37.46
CA ILE A 240 -5.02 16.77 -37.42
C ILE A 240 -4.58 15.91 -36.24
N ILE A 241 -5.49 15.68 -35.30
CA ILE A 241 -5.23 14.79 -34.16
C ILE A 241 -5.88 13.44 -34.42
N LEU A 242 -5.08 12.39 -34.45
CA LEU A 242 -5.51 11.00 -34.61
C LEU A 242 -5.50 10.31 -33.24
N HIS A 243 -6.68 9.98 -32.74
CA HIS A 243 -6.86 9.24 -31.49
C HIS A 243 -6.79 7.73 -31.77
N ILE A 244 -5.80 7.08 -31.19
CA ILE A 244 -5.43 5.68 -31.45
C ILE A 244 -5.72 4.85 -30.21
N ASN A 245 -6.45 3.75 -30.40
CA ASN A 245 -6.63 2.76 -29.34
C ASN A 245 -5.45 1.78 -29.34
N ARG A 246 -4.76 1.65 -28.19
CA ARG A 246 -3.61 0.75 -28.03
C ARG A 246 -3.97 -0.73 -28.20
N GLU A 247 -5.21 -1.13 -27.92
CA GLU A 247 -5.67 -2.52 -28.01
C GLU A 247 -5.97 -2.97 -29.43
N GLN A 248 -6.37 -2.03 -30.30
CA GLN A 248 -6.79 -2.35 -31.66
C GLN A 248 -5.63 -2.16 -32.63
N GLU A 249 -5.34 -3.20 -33.41
CA GLU A 249 -4.47 -3.03 -34.58
C GLU A 249 -5.19 -2.14 -35.59
N THR A 250 -4.83 -0.87 -35.61
CA THR A 250 -5.31 0.04 -36.65
C THR A 250 -4.64 -0.37 -37.96
N ASN A 251 -5.40 -1.00 -38.87
CA ASN A 251 -5.00 -1.26 -40.26
C ASN A 251 -4.90 0.03 -41.11
N PHE A 252 -4.66 1.17 -40.48
CA PHE A 252 -4.49 2.44 -41.13
C PHE A 252 -3.08 2.55 -41.70
N SER A 253 -2.96 2.57 -43.03
CA SER A 253 -1.76 3.10 -43.68
C SER A 253 -1.69 4.60 -43.38
N SER A 254 -0.65 4.99 -42.66
CA SER A 254 -0.52 6.36 -42.17
C SER A 254 -0.34 7.37 -43.30
N PHE A 255 -0.29 8.64 -42.91
CA PHE A 255 0.15 9.68 -43.81
C PHE A 255 1.64 9.52 -44.09
N ASN A 256 2.01 9.48 -45.36
CA ASN A 256 3.41 9.54 -45.78
C ASN A 256 4.05 10.92 -45.47
N PHE A 257 5.37 10.94 -45.39
CA PHE A 257 6.15 12.15 -45.05
C PHE A 257 6.25 13.17 -46.19
N MET A 258 5.75 12.84 -47.38
CA MET A 258 6.02 13.59 -48.63
C MET A 258 5.17 14.86 -48.82
N CYS A 259 4.16 15.07 -47.98
CA CYS A 259 3.19 16.17 -48.18
C CYS A 259 3.50 17.44 -47.38
N GLY A 260 4.70 17.57 -46.80
CA GLY A 260 5.08 18.75 -46.02
C GLY A 260 4.36 18.88 -44.67
N TRP A 261 3.64 17.84 -44.24
CA TRP A 261 3.10 17.75 -42.88
C TRP A 261 4.16 17.23 -41.94
N ARG A 262 4.31 17.87 -40.78
CA ARG A 262 5.09 17.32 -39.67
C ARG A 262 4.24 16.27 -38.97
N ILE A 263 4.79 15.10 -38.70
CA ILE A 263 4.10 14.00 -38.03
C ILE A 263 4.78 13.77 -36.69
N VAL A 264 4.01 13.73 -35.62
CA VAL A 264 4.51 13.49 -34.26
C VAL A 264 3.56 12.56 -33.51
N THR A 265 4.12 11.74 -32.62
CA THR A 265 3.35 10.96 -31.65
C THR A 265 3.47 11.58 -30.28
N LEU A 266 2.34 11.99 -29.69
CA LEU A 266 2.25 12.51 -28.33
C LEU A 266 1.53 11.51 -27.45
N ASN A 267 2.17 11.10 -26.36
CA ASN A 267 1.64 10.07 -25.49
C ASN A 267 0.32 10.51 -24.82
N SER A 268 0.27 11.77 -24.38
CA SER A 268 -0.92 12.44 -23.87
C SER A 268 -1.06 13.82 -24.52
N LEU A 269 -2.30 14.30 -24.69
CA LEU A 269 -2.56 15.67 -25.11
C LEU A 269 -2.53 16.65 -23.93
N VAL A 270 -2.81 16.16 -22.72
CA VAL A 270 -2.84 16.94 -21.47
C VAL A 270 -1.56 16.68 -20.67
N PRO A 271 -0.99 17.71 -20.02
CA PRO A 271 0.09 17.52 -19.04
C PRO A 271 -0.25 16.42 -18.03
N GLN A 272 0.69 15.53 -17.77
CA GLN A 272 0.53 14.47 -16.78
C GLN A 272 0.84 15.02 -15.39
N GLU A 273 0.12 14.53 -14.37
CA GLU A 273 0.35 14.93 -12.97
C GLU A 273 1.81 14.71 -12.55
N LYS A 274 2.38 13.56 -12.92
CA LYS A 274 3.80 13.26 -12.77
C LYS A 274 4.44 13.15 -14.15
N ASN A 275 5.47 13.95 -14.38
CA ASN A 275 6.23 13.97 -15.63
C ASN A 275 6.89 12.60 -15.87
N LEU A 276 6.80 12.07 -17.09
CA LEU A 276 7.36 10.77 -17.44
C LEU A 276 8.87 10.68 -17.18
N ILE A 277 9.63 11.73 -17.52
CA ILE A 277 11.09 11.81 -17.34
C ILE A 277 11.46 11.63 -15.86
N SER A 278 10.67 12.19 -14.95
CA SER A 278 10.91 12.09 -13.51
C SER A 278 10.70 10.68 -12.93
N LEU A 279 10.08 9.78 -13.70
CA LEU A 279 9.87 8.37 -13.35
C LEU A 279 10.89 7.43 -14.00
N LEU A 280 11.55 7.85 -15.08
CA LEU A 280 12.49 7.02 -15.84
C LEU A 280 13.90 7.02 -15.24
N ASP A 281 14.59 5.88 -15.33
CA ASP A 281 16.01 5.70 -14.93
C ASP A 281 16.37 6.10 -13.48
N ARG A 282 15.37 6.32 -12.63
CA ARG A 282 15.53 6.59 -11.20
C ARG A 282 15.28 5.32 -10.39
N SER A 283 15.95 5.19 -9.25
CA SER A 283 15.62 4.15 -8.28
C SER A 283 14.23 4.39 -7.70
N LEU A 284 13.51 3.32 -7.34
CA LEU A 284 12.23 3.43 -6.65
C LEU A 284 12.34 4.28 -5.38
N LYS A 285 13.45 4.15 -4.64
CA LYS A 285 13.75 4.99 -3.46
C LYS A 285 13.78 6.49 -3.79
N TYR A 286 14.39 6.88 -4.91
CA TYR A 286 14.40 8.28 -5.34
C TYR A 286 13.00 8.77 -5.71
N ILE A 287 12.26 7.97 -6.48
CA ILE A 287 10.89 8.29 -6.90
C ILE A 287 9.98 8.48 -5.69
N LEU A 288 10.04 7.56 -4.71
CA LEU A 288 9.23 7.56 -3.48
C LEU A 288 9.58 8.67 -2.49
N ASN A 289 10.70 9.35 -2.68
CA ASN A 289 11.10 10.48 -1.84
C ASN A 289 10.81 11.84 -2.48
N ILE A 290 10.77 11.93 -3.82
CA ILE A 290 10.77 13.23 -4.53
C ILE A 290 9.60 13.33 -5.51
N THR A 291 9.48 12.40 -6.45
CA THR A 291 8.55 12.53 -7.57
C THR A 291 7.12 12.14 -7.19
N TYR A 292 6.96 10.94 -6.63
CA TYR A 292 5.68 10.37 -6.26
C TYR A 292 5.83 9.77 -4.89
N THR A 293 5.60 10.60 -3.87
CA THR A 293 6.10 10.32 -2.54
C THR A 293 5.36 9.16 -1.89
N PHE A 294 6.03 8.47 -0.96
CA PHE A 294 5.43 7.38 -0.21
C PHE A 294 4.14 7.82 0.50
N GLU A 295 4.13 9.03 1.05
CA GLU A 295 3.02 9.64 1.76
C GLU A 295 1.82 9.88 0.83
N GLU A 296 2.07 10.33 -0.41
CA GLU A 296 1.04 10.47 -1.45
C GLU A 296 0.42 9.11 -1.81
N ILE A 297 1.25 8.08 -2.00
CA ILE A 297 0.77 6.73 -2.34
C ILE A 297 0.02 6.11 -1.17
N LEU A 298 0.55 6.22 0.05
CA LEU A 298 -0.10 5.73 1.26
C LEU A 298 -1.49 6.36 1.41
N LYS A 299 -1.61 7.69 1.22
CA LYS A 299 -2.91 8.37 1.26
C LYS A 299 -3.90 7.83 0.23
N GLN A 300 -3.44 7.46 -0.97
CA GLN A 300 -4.31 6.92 -2.02
C GLN A 300 -4.70 5.45 -1.79
N GLU A 301 -3.80 4.65 -1.22
CA GLU A 301 -3.94 3.19 -1.13
C GLU A 301 -4.29 2.69 0.28
N LEU A 302 -4.28 3.54 1.32
CA LEU A 302 -4.51 3.14 2.72
C LEU A 302 -5.83 2.39 2.87
N GLN A 303 -6.92 2.94 2.35
CA GLN A 303 -8.23 2.30 2.44
C GLN A 303 -8.25 0.90 1.81
N TRP A 304 -7.61 0.74 0.64
CA TRP A 304 -7.48 -0.56 -0.02
C TRP A 304 -6.65 -1.54 0.84
N CYS A 305 -5.55 -1.07 1.44
CA CYS A 305 -4.72 -1.88 2.32
C CYS A 305 -5.49 -2.33 3.57
N LEU A 306 -6.30 -1.45 4.17
CA LEU A 306 -7.13 -1.79 5.32
C LEU A 306 -8.22 -2.80 4.95
N GLN A 307 -8.79 -2.71 3.75
CA GLN A 307 -9.77 -3.68 3.22
C GLN A 307 -9.19 -5.08 2.97
N CYS A 308 -7.87 -5.24 2.90
CA CYS A 308 -7.26 -6.58 2.84
C CYS A 308 -7.48 -7.38 4.13
N MET A 309 -7.74 -6.70 5.25
CA MET A 309 -7.97 -7.32 6.55
C MET A 309 -9.45 -7.61 6.77
N LYS A 310 -9.78 -8.86 7.09
CA LYS A 310 -11.12 -9.31 7.43
C LYS A 310 -11.34 -9.18 8.94
N TYR A 311 -12.01 -8.11 9.32
CA TYR A 311 -12.45 -7.89 10.69
C TYR A 311 -13.76 -8.63 11.01
N PRO A 312 -14.03 -8.95 12.29
CA PRO A 312 -15.34 -9.40 12.73
C PRO A 312 -16.45 -8.41 12.36
N SER A 313 -17.64 -8.89 12.02
CA SER A 313 -18.79 -8.04 11.66
C SER A 313 -19.46 -7.43 12.91
N THR A 314 -18.72 -6.61 13.65
CA THR A 314 -19.19 -5.93 14.87
C THR A 314 -19.06 -4.41 14.73
N GLU A 315 -19.87 -3.65 15.48
CA GLU A 315 -19.78 -2.19 15.50
C GLU A 315 -18.39 -1.71 15.99
N ASN A 316 -17.83 -2.37 16.99
CA ASN A 316 -16.49 -2.08 17.50
C ASN A 316 -15.42 -2.22 16.42
N SER A 317 -15.50 -3.27 15.59
CA SER A 317 -14.57 -3.46 14.47
C SER A 317 -14.69 -2.38 13.40
N ASN A 318 -15.91 -1.95 13.09
CA ASN A 318 -16.14 -0.84 12.15
C ASN A 318 -15.60 0.48 12.69
N ASN A 319 -15.79 0.75 13.98
CA ASN A 319 -15.26 1.95 14.64
C ASN A 319 -13.72 1.92 14.66
N HIS A 320 -13.12 0.76 14.96
CA HIS A 320 -11.67 0.59 14.92
C HIS A 320 -11.09 0.86 13.53
N LEU A 321 -11.69 0.31 12.47
CA LEU A 321 -11.24 0.54 11.10
C LEU A 321 -11.31 2.03 10.72
N ARG A 322 -12.34 2.75 11.18
CA ARG A 322 -12.43 4.22 10.99
C ARG A 322 -11.31 4.96 11.72
N VAL A 323 -10.98 4.54 12.94
CA VAL A 323 -9.86 5.12 13.71
C VAL A 323 -8.56 4.92 12.96
N LEU A 324 -8.27 3.69 12.49
CA LEU A 324 -7.06 3.41 11.70
C LEU A 324 -6.96 4.30 10.45
N ASP A 325 -8.05 4.39 9.67
CA ASP A 325 -8.10 5.20 8.44
C ASP A 325 -7.83 6.70 8.72
N SER A 326 -8.31 7.20 9.86
CA SER A 326 -8.12 8.61 10.23
C SER A 326 -6.79 8.93 10.93
N GLU A 327 -6.25 8.00 11.73
CA GLU A 327 -5.10 8.26 12.60
C GLU A 327 -3.77 7.94 11.91
N ILE A 328 -3.68 6.90 11.06
CA ILE A 328 -2.40 6.49 10.43
C ILE A 328 -1.68 7.67 9.75
N LEU A 329 -2.43 8.52 9.03
CA LEU A 329 -1.88 9.65 8.29
C LEU A 329 -1.48 10.85 9.19
N LYS A 330 -1.83 10.83 10.49
CA LYS A 330 -1.52 11.89 11.45
C LYS A 330 -0.19 11.66 12.18
N HIS A 331 0.42 10.48 12.06
CA HIS A 331 1.62 10.09 12.79
C HIS A 331 2.84 9.94 11.84
N PRO A 332 3.68 10.98 11.67
CA PRO A 332 4.81 10.95 10.74
C PRO A 332 5.82 9.83 11.03
N LYS A 333 6.15 9.58 12.31
CA LYS A 333 7.08 8.50 12.70
C LYS A 333 6.58 7.11 12.32
N PHE A 334 5.27 6.89 12.41
CA PHE A 334 4.64 5.66 11.95
C PHE A 334 4.80 5.50 10.43
N ILE A 335 4.55 6.56 9.69
CA ILE A 335 4.69 6.60 8.22
C ILE A 335 6.15 6.34 7.82
N ASP A 336 7.12 6.94 8.51
CA ASP A 336 8.54 6.72 8.28
C ASP A 336 8.95 5.27 8.51
N CYS A 337 8.44 4.63 9.57
CA CYS A 337 8.67 3.20 9.81
C CYS A 337 8.09 2.31 8.71
N LEU A 338 6.86 2.60 8.24
CA LEU A 338 6.27 1.91 7.11
C LEU A 338 7.10 2.10 5.84
N LYS A 339 7.53 3.34 5.57
CA LYS A 339 8.34 3.70 4.41
C LYS A 339 9.66 2.95 4.40
N GLU A 340 10.37 2.90 5.52
CA GLU A 340 11.63 2.14 5.66
C GLU A 340 11.41 0.65 5.40
N LYS A 341 10.36 0.05 6.00
CA LYS A 341 10.04 -1.38 5.79
C LYS A 341 9.70 -1.68 4.33
N VAL A 342 8.93 -0.81 3.67
CA VAL A 342 8.56 -0.93 2.26
C VAL A 342 9.78 -0.78 1.36
N LEU A 343 10.69 0.16 1.64
CA LEU A 343 11.92 0.31 0.87
C LEU A 343 12.82 -0.92 0.97
N ILE A 344 13.00 -1.49 2.16
CA ILE A 344 13.75 -2.75 2.36
C ILE A 344 13.11 -3.90 1.55
N TRP A 345 11.77 -3.99 1.57
CA TRP A 345 11.04 -4.99 0.78
C TRP A 345 11.28 -4.83 -0.72
N LEU A 346 11.14 -3.60 -1.22
CA LEU A 346 11.33 -3.28 -2.64
C LEU A 346 12.77 -3.58 -3.08
N GLU A 347 13.78 -3.21 -2.28
CA GLU A 347 15.19 -3.51 -2.58
C GLU A 347 15.44 -5.02 -2.65
N LYS A 348 14.88 -5.81 -1.73
CA LYS A 348 15.01 -7.27 -1.71
C LYS A 348 14.33 -7.95 -2.91
N LYS A 349 13.21 -7.40 -3.39
CA LYS A 349 12.41 -7.98 -4.50
C LYS A 349 12.73 -7.38 -5.87
N SER A 350 13.50 -6.30 -5.94
CA SER A 350 13.83 -5.59 -7.18
C SER A 350 14.93 -6.30 -7.98
N THR A 351 14.57 -7.40 -8.64
CA THR A 351 15.46 -8.10 -9.60
C THR A 351 15.09 -7.83 -11.06
N VAL A 352 13.93 -7.24 -11.31
CA VAL A 352 13.38 -7.01 -12.66
C VAL A 352 13.35 -5.52 -12.97
N ASP A 353 13.74 -5.16 -14.19
CA ASP A 353 13.52 -3.84 -14.76
C ASP A 353 12.01 -3.60 -14.94
N TRP A 354 11.39 -3.06 -13.90
CA TRP A 354 9.95 -2.86 -13.81
C TRP A 354 9.41 -1.88 -14.87
N GLN A 355 10.24 -0.93 -15.34
CA GLN A 355 9.85 0.01 -16.40
C GLN A 355 9.73 -0.73 -17.73
N TYR A 356 10.72 -1.57 -18.03
CA TYR A 356 10.69 -2.43 -19.22
C TYR A 356 9.56 -3.46 -19.16
N GLU A 357 9.27 -4.02 -17.97
CA GLU A 357 8.13 -4.92 -17.75
C GLU A 357 6.80 -4.24 -18.12
N VAL A 358 6.56 -3.02 -17.61
CA VAL A 358 5.34 -2.24 -17.94
C VAL A 358 5.28 -1.93 -19.43
N ALA A 359 6.40 -1.51 -20.03
CA ALA A 359 6.45 -1.19 -21.46
C ALA A 359 6.14 -2.40 -22.34
N SER A 360 6.56 -3.60 -21.94
CA SER A 360 6.41 -4.82 -22.72
C SER A 360 5.08 -5.55 -22.49
N ASN A 361 4.48 -5.40 -21.30
CA ASN A 361 3.27 -6.12 -20.92
C ASN A 361 1.99 -5.32 -21.26
N LYS A 362 1.28 -5.76 -22.31
CA LYS A 362 0.01 -5.16 -22.74
C LYS A 362 -1.03 -5.04 -21.62
N ARG A 363 -1.08 -6.01 -20.68
CA ARG A 363 -2.02 -5.99 -19.55
C ARG A 363 -1.72 -4.87 -18.54
N LEU A 364 -0.45 -4.47 -18.43
CA LEU A 364 -0.03 -3.38 -17.53
C LEU A 364 -0.13 -2.02 -18.23
N LEU A 365 0.01 -1.98 -19.55
CA LEU A 365 0.07 -0.73 -20.33
C LEU A 365 -1.30 -0.27 -20.83
N TYR A 366 -2.06 -1.14 -21.48
CA TYR A 366 -3.26 -0.77 -22.24
C TYR A 366 -4.45 -0.27 -21.41
N PRO A 367 -4.62 -0.67 -20.13
CA PRO A 367 -5.68 -0.08 -19.29
C PRO A 367 -5.50 1.42 -19.00
N TYR A 368 -4.33 2.00 -19.30
CA TYR A 368 -4.01 3.38 -18.99
C TYR A 368 -3.89 4.22 -20.27
N SER A 369 -4.32 5.48 -20.18
CA SER A 369 -4.31 6.44 -21.29
C SER A 369 -2.90 6.88 -21.71
N SER A 370 -1.89 6.69 -20.85
CA SER A 370 -0.50 7.06 -21.13
C SER A 370 0.49 6.10 -20.46
N PHE A 371 1.70 6.04 -20.99
CA PHE A 371 2.80 5.28 -20.36
C PHE A 371 3.15 5.83 -18.96
N SER A 372 3.11 7.15 -18.74
CA SER A 372 3.32 7.73 -17.40
C SER A 372 2.29 7.22 -16.39
N ALA A 373 1.00 7.21 -16.77
CA ALA A 373 -0.06 6.70 -15.92
C ALA A 373 0.11 5.20 -15.61
N ALA A 374 0.56 4.41 -16.59
CA ALA A 374 0.87 2.99 -16.38
C ALA A 374 2.03 2.79 -15.39
N LEU A 375 3.11 3.57 -15.49
CA LEU A 375 4.23 3.52 -14.54
C LEU A 375 3.80 3.93 -13.13
N GLN A 376 3.03 5.00 -12.99
CA GLN A 376 2.49 5.43 -11.69
C GLN A 376 1.62 4.33 -11.06
N ALA A 377 0.74 3.69 -11.84
CA ALA A 377 -0.09 2.61 -11.33
C ALA A 377 0.72 1.36 -10.94
N ARG A 378 1.81 1.06 -11.68
CA ARG A 378 2.74 0.00 -11.30
C ARG A 378 3.43 0.32 -9.98
N ILE A 379 3.95 1.55 -9.81
CA ILE A 379 4.58 2.00 -8.56
C ILE A 379 3.59 1.87 -7.39
N ARG A 380 2.35 2.35 -7.53
CA ARG A 380 1.31 2.17 -6.51
C ARG A 380 1.11 0.72 -6.14
N THR A 381 1.02 -0.16 -7.13
CA THR A 381 0.83 -1.60 -6.91
C THR A 381 2.01 -2.25 -6.20
N MET A 382 3.25 -1.85 -6.54
CA MET A 382 4.46 -2.35 -5.89
C MET A 382 4.58 -1.87 -4.43
N VAL A 383 4.07 -0.69 -4.12
CA VAL A 383 4.14 -0.07 -2.78
C VAL A 383 2.99 -0.53 -1.88
N ARG A 384 1.77 -0.64 -2.40
CA ARG A 384 0.60 -1.04 -1.60
C ARG A 384 0.70 -2.47 -1.07
N ASP A 385 1.37 -3.36 -1.80
CA ASP A 385 1.55 -4.77 -1.41
C ASP A 385 2.28 -4.90 -0.05
N PRO A 386 3.50 -4.38 0.11
CA PRO A 386 4.19 -4.40 1.40
C PRO A 386 3.51 -3.53 2.46
N ILE A 387 2.80 -2.45 2.10
CA ILE A 387 2.00 -1.69 3.08
C ILE A 387 0.92 -2.59 3.68
N ALA A 388 0.08 -3.23 2.85
CA ALA A 388 -1.01 -4.09 3.31
C ALA A 388 -0.51 -5.24 4.19
N ARG A 389 0.60 -5.88 3.80
CA ARG A 389 1.24 -6.94 4.59
C ARG A 389 1.74 -6.44 5.95
N THR A 390 2.38 -5.28 5.97
CA THR A 390 2.96 -4.70 7.19
C THR A 390 1.83 -4.27 8.13
N LEU A 391 0.81 -3.57 7.63
CA LEU A 391 -0.36 -3.19 8.42
C LEU A 391 -1.06 -4.44 8.99
N PHE A 392 -1.27 -5.49 8.20
CA PHE A 392 -1.82 -6.73 8.71
C PHE A 392 -0.96 -7.38 9.80
N ALA A 393 0.36 -7.45 9.60
CA ALA A 393 1.26 -8.04 10.60
C ALA A 393 1.24 -7.25 11.92
N LEU A 394 1.20 -5.92 11.85
CA LEU A 394 1.09 -5.06 13.03
C LEU A 394 -0.27 -5.21 13.72
N GLU A 395 -1.36 -5.22 12.94
CA GLU A 395 -2.72 -5.31 13.46
C GLU A 395 -3.00 -6.67 14.11
N LYS A 396 -2.46 -7.76 13.52
CA LYS A 396 -2.51 -9.11 14.13
C LYS A 396 -1.84 -9.17 15.50
N LEU A 397 -0.89 -8.27 15.76
CA LEU A 397 -0.19 -8.14 17.04
C LEU A 397 -0.75 -7.00 17.91
N PHE A 398 -1.85 -6.35 17.49
CA PHE A 398 -2.47 -5.21 18.15
C PHE A 398 -1.50 -4.03 18.37
N ALA A 399 -0.50 -3.90 17.50
CA ALA A 399 0.59 -2.94 17.68
C ALA A 399 0.29 -1.55 17.09
N ILE A 400 -0.65 -1.42 16.16
CA ILE A 400 -0.92 -0.12 15.51
C ILE A 400 -1.47 0.90 16.50
N LYS A 401 -2.55 0.54 17.21
CA LYS A 401 -3.18 1.46 18.17
C LYS A 401 -2.23 1.84 19.31
N THR A 402 -1.43 0.90 19.81
CA THR A 402 -0.41 1.18 20.85
C THR A 402 0.55 2.29 20.41
N PHE A 403 0.83 2.42 19.11
CA PHE A 403 1.68 3.49 18.59
C PHE A 403 1.00 4.86 18.70
N PHE A 404 -0.30 4.95 18.36
CA PHE A 404 -1.04 6.21 18.44
C PHE A 404 -1.12 6.73 19.87
N ASP A 405 -1.22 5.83 20.86
CA ASP A 405 -1.29 6.19 22.27
C ASP A 405 0.06 6.70 22.82
N ILE A 406 1.19 6.20 22.31
CA ILE A 406 2.53 6.63 22.75
C ILE A 406 3.06 7.84 21.97
N ASP A 407 2.71 7.98 20.69
CA ASP A 407 3.13 9.07 19.81
C ASP A 407 2.22 10.29 19.97
N GLN A 408 2.23 10.84 21.18
CA GLN A 408 1.45 12.02 21.57
C GLN A 408 2.35 13.27 21.66
N PRO A 409 1.81 14.48 21.43
CA PRO A 409 2.58 15.73 21.55
C PRO A 409 3.24 15.84 22.93
N GLY A 410 4.57 16.01 22.96
CA GLY A 410 5.35 16.07 24.20
C GLY A 410 6.03 14.76 24.63
N ASN A 411 5.79 13.64 23.94
CA ASN A 411 6.42 12.33 24.19
C ASN A 411 7.43 11.92 23.11
N GLU A 412 8.04 12.87 22.41
CA GLU A 412 8.80 12.61 21.18
C GLU A 412 10.02 11.70 21.37
N GLU A 413 10.60 11.64 22.57
CA GLU A 413 11.73 10.78 22.93
C GLU A 413 11.33 9.58 23.79
N SER A 414 10.06 9.16 23.74
CA SER A 414 9.60 8.05 24.57
C SER A 414 10.39 6.77 24.29
N PRO A 415 10.96 6.14 25.33
CA PRO A 415 11.46 4.75 25.30
C PRO A 415 10.59 3.76 24.54
N LEU A 416 9.27 3.90 24.66
CA LEU A 416 8.29 2.99 24.07
C LEU A 416 8.21 3.17 22.55
N ILE A 417 8.44 4.38 22.03
CA ILE A 417 8.51 4.63 20.58
C ILE A 417 9.72 3.90 20.02
N LEU A 418 10.91 4.08 20.63
CA LEU A 418 12.13 3.38 20.21
C LEU A 418 11.98 1.86 20.26
N LEU A 419 11.35 1.32 21.31
CA LEU A 419 11.03 -0.10 21.41
C LEU A 419 10.14 -0.55 20.24
N TRP A 420 9.05 0.18 19.98
CA TRP A 420 8.11 -0.12 18.90
C TRP A 420 8.81 -0.12 17.54
N GLU A 421 9.58 0.92 17.23
CA GLU A 421 10.32 1.04 15.96
C GLU A 421 11.31 -0.12 15.76
N ASN A 422 12.07 -0.48 16.81
CA ASN A 422 13.01 -1.59 16.76
C ASN A 422 12.31 -2.94 16.49
N LEU A 423 11.15 -3.19 17.11
CA LEU A 423 10.38 -4.41 16.89
C LEU A 423 9.76 -4.46 15.49
N VAL A 424 9.33 -3.33 14.93
CA VAL A 424 8.86 -3.29 13.53
C VAL A 424 9.97 -3.62 12.55
N LYS A 425 11.19 -3.17 12.82
CA LYS A 425 12.36 -3.44 11.97
C LYS A 425 12.79 -4.91 12.05
N ASP A 426 12.66 -5.57 13.20
CA ASP A 426 13.05 -6.97 13.38
C ASP A 426 12.23 -7.93 12.47
N PRO A 427 12.89 -8.62 11.51
CA PRO A 427 12.21 -9.57 10.62
C PRO A 427 11.68 -10.82 11.34
N LYS A 428 12.14 -11.13 12.56
CA LYS A 428 11.62 -12.24 13.39
C LYS A 428 10.28 -11.90 14.03
N VAL A 429 10.02 -10.61 14.26
CA VAL A 429 8.77 -10.10 14.85
C VAL A 429 7.76 -9.82 13.73
N ILE A 430 8.15 -8.99 12.75
CA ILE A 430 7.31 -8.64 11.60
C ILE A 430 7.76 -9.41 10.36
N GLU A 431 7.21 -10.62 10.22
CA GLU A 431 7.46 -11.51 9.09
C GLU A 431 6.42 -11.33 7.98
N ILE A 432 6.71 -10.45 7.02
CA ILE A 432 5.82 -10.16 5.87
C ILE A 432 6.10 -11.03 4.63
N ASP A 433 7.28 -11.66 4.56
CA ASP A 433 7.73 -12.47 3.42
C ASP A 433 6.89 -13.73 3.20
N LYS A 434 6.37 -14.33 4.26
CA LYS A 434 5.59 -15.58 4.21
C LYS A 434 4.10 -15.38 3.96
N LEU A 435 3.62 -14.13 3.96
CA LEU A 435 2.20 -13.85 3.76
C LEU A 435 1.79 -14.09 2.29
N PRO A 436 0.53 -14.46 2.01
CA PRO A 436 0.03 -14.51 0.64
C PRO A 436 -0.13 -13.10 0.06
N GLU A 437 -0.30 -12.98 -1.26
CA GLU A 437 -0.60 -11.71 -1.93
C GLU A 437 -1.87 -11.05 -1.36
N PRO A 438 -1.82 -9.75 -1.01
CA PRO A 438 -2.97 -9.03 -0.46
C PRO A 438 -4.09 -8.96 -1.48
N THR A 439 -5.25 -9.41 -1.06
CA THR A 439 -6.53 -9.19 -1.74
C THR A 439 -7.58 -8.81 -0.68
N PRO A 440 -8.65 -8.11 -1.05
CA PRO A 440 -9.69 -7.71 -0.10
C PRO A 440 -10.23 -8.89 0.71
N ASN A 441 -10.31 -8.74 2.03
CA ASN A 441 -10.75 -9.74 3.01
C ASN A 441 -9.92 -11.04 3.08
N GLN A 442 -8.71 -11.07 2.49
CA GLN A 442 -7.85 -12.25 2.50
C GLN A 442 -7.23 -12.53 3.88
N TYR A 443 -6.86 -11.47 4.60
CA TYR A 443 -6.14 -11.60 5.85
C TYR A 443 -7.11 -11.67 7.04
N VAL A 444 -7.26 -12.86 7.62
CA VAL A 444 -8.18 -13.08 8.74
C VAL A 444 -7.54 -12.63 10.05
N LEU A 445 -8.20 -11.71 10.76
CA LEU A 445 -7.81 -11.27 12.10
C LEU A 445 -8.45 -12.13 13.19
N PRO A 446 -7.89 -12.14 14.42
CA PRO A 446 -8.53 -12.77 15.57
C PRO A 446 -9.95 -12.20 15.82
N ASN A 447 -10.84 -13.05 16.34
CA ASN A 447 -12.23 -12.67 16.61
C ASN A 447 -12.40 -11.57 17.67
N LYS A 448 -11.39 -11.38 18.53
CA LYS A 448 -11.38 -10.35 19.57
C LYS A 448 -10.35 -9.28 19.22
N LEU A 449 -10.76 -8.03 19.38
CA LEU A 449 -9.88 -6.87 19.31
C LEU A 449 -9.51 -6.47 20.73
N TYR A 450 -8.21 -6.35 21.00
CA TYR A 450 -7.70 -5.86 22.28
C TYR A 450 -7.28 -4.42 22.19
N ASP A 451 -7.59 -3.66 23.23
CA ASP A 451 -7.11 -2.30 23.42
C ASP A 451 -5.89 -2.31 24.34
N LEU A 452 -4.72 -2.60 23.75
CA LEU A 452 -3.46 -2.78 24.48
C LEU A 452 -2.72 -1.44 24.60
N GLN A 453 -1.95 -1.27 25.68
CA GLN A 453 -1.25 -0.04 26.03
C GLN A 453 0.27 -0.13 25.85
N PHE A 454 0.85 -1.31 26.06
CA PHE A 454 2.28 -1.52 25.95
C PHE A 454 2.64 -2.07 24.54
N PRO A 455 3.67 -1.51 23.89
CA PRO A 455 4.07 -1.93 22.54
C PRO A 455 4.27 -3.45 22.45
N PHE A 456 3.58 -4.08 21.50
CA PHE A 456 3.76 -5.51 21.23
C PHE A 456 3.49 -6.44 22.44
N SER A 457 2.67 -6.03 23.42
CA SER A 457 2.29 -6.88 24.57
C SER A 457 1.82 -8.27 24.17
N TYR A 458 0.97 -8.35 23.15
CA TYR A 458 0.46 -9.62 22.65
C TYR A 458 1.57 -10.53 22.10
N TYR A 459 2.58 -9.95 21.42
CA TYR A 459 3.75 -10.70 20.95
C TYR A 459 4.57 -11.24 22.13
N PHE A 460 4.90 -10.38 23.10
CA PHE A 460 5.68 -10.80 24.26
C PHE A 460 4.97 -11.86 25.09
N LEU A 461 3.68 -11.69 25.37
CA LEU A 461 2.86 -12.67 26.08
C LEU A 461 2.94 -14.04 25.40
N ARG A 462 2.72 -14.10 24.07
CA ARG A 462 2.80 -15.36 23.30
C ARG A 462 4.20 -15.97 23.33
N LYS A 463 5.25 -15.15 23.26
CA LYS A 463 6.63 -15.64 23.28
C LYS A 463 7.11 -16.12 24.64
N ILE A 464 6.62 -15.52 25.73
CA ILE A 464 6.88 -16.02 27.08
C ILE A 464 6.12 -17.34 27.29
N ASP A 465 4.87 -17.44 26.81
CA ASP A 465 4.07 -18.66 26.89
C ASP A 465 4.67 -19.86 26.14
N ASP A 466 5.52 -19.65 25.13
CA ASP A 466 6.25 -20.74 24.46
C ASP A 466 7.16 -21.53 25.44
N PHE A 467 7.51 -20.98 26.62
CA PHE A 467 8.31 -21.64 27.65
C PHE A 467 7.50 -22.43 28.69
N LYS A 468 6.17 -22.30 28.69
CA LYS A 468 5.29 -22.83 29.74
C LYS A 468 5.51 -24.34 29.98
N ASP A 469 5.42 -25.13 28.92
CA ASP A 469 5.46 -26.60 29.03
C ASP A 469 6.83 -27.09 29.52
N ILE A 470 7.91 -26.44 29.06
CA ILE A 470 9.29 -26.75 29.48
C ILE A 470 9.47 -26.42 30.96
N PHE A 471 9.01 -25.25 31.39
CA PHE A 471 9.11 -24.81 32.78
C PHE A 471 8.32 -25.71 33.74
N LEU A 472 7.07 -26.06 33.40
CA LEU A 472 6.25 -26.95 34.23
C LEU A 472 6.86 -28.35 34.33
N ALA A 473 7.40 -28.89 33.23
CA ALA A 473 8.10 -30.18 33.25
C ALA A 473 9.37 -30.16 34.10
N GLU A 474 10.11 -29.04 34.12
CA GLU A 474 11.28 -28.85 34.98
C GLU A 474 10.88 -28.80 36.46
N LEU A 475 9.81 -28.08 36.80
CA LEU A 475 9.27 -28.07 38.16
C LEU A 475 8.83 -29.46 38.63
N ASP A 476 8.13 -30.22 37.77
CA ASP A 476 7.72 -31.59 38.10
C ASP A 476 8.92 -32.50 38.33
N LYS A 477 9.99 -32.34 37.55
CA LYS A 477 11.24 -33.08 37.75
C LYS A 477 11.92 -32.70 39.07
N LEU A 478 11.93 -31.41 39.44
CA LEU A 478 12.47 -30.97 40.72
C LEU A 478 11.68 -31.55 41.90
N LYS A 479 10.35 -31.67 41.77
CA LYS A 479 9.47 -32.26 42.79
C LYS A 479 9.62 -33.77 42.97
N GLN A 480 10.15 -34.47 41.97
CA GLN A 480 10.43 -35.92 42.09
C GLN A 480 11.61 -36.22 43.00
N ASP A 481 12.47 -35.23 43.24
CA ASP A 481 13.58 -35.33 44.17
C ASP A 481 13.12 -34.89 45.56
N ASN A 482 13.03 -35.85 46.47
CA ASN A 482 12.59 -35.62 47.85
C ASN A 482 13.53 -34.65 48.61
N GLU A 483 14.78 -34.47 48.17
CA GLU A 483 15.70 -33.50 48.77
C GLU A 483 15.31 -32.04 48.48
N ASN A 484 14.50 -31.82 47.43
CA ASN A 484 14.04 -30.49 47.02
C ASN A 484 12.70 -30.08 47.65
N CYS A 485 12.01 -30.99 48.34
CA CYS A 485 10.65 -30.77 48.84
C CYS A 485 10.57 -30.69 50.37
N ASP A 486 9.65 -29.86 50.85
CA ASP A 486 9.30 -29.77 52.25
C ASP A 486 8.35 -30.90 52.69
N GLY A 487 7.96 -30.90 53.97
CA GLY A 487 7.05 -31.92 54.53
C GLY A 487 5.63 -31.91 53.95
N SER A 488 5.26 -30.91 53.14
CA SER A 488 4.01 -30.83 52.40
C SER A 488 4.10 -31.44 51.00
N GLY A 489 5.31 -31.73 50.52
CA GLY A 489 5.58 -32.09 49.12
C GLY A 489 5.69 -30.87 48.20
N ASP A 490 5.82 -29.67 48.75
CA ASP A 490 6.07 -28.43 48.00
C ASP A 490 7.58 -28.16 47.91
N LEU A 491 8.03 -27.50 46.85
CA LEU A 491 9.46 -27.19 46.68
C LEU A 491 9.94 -26.24 47.77
N PHE A 492 11.17 -26.44 48.26
CA PHE A 492 11.81 -25.44 49.11
C PHE A 492 11.96 -24.11 48.37
N PHE A 493 11.73 -23.01 49.09
CA PHE A 493 11.78 -21.64 48.55
C PHE A 493 13.04 -21.35 47.72
N HIS A 494 14.22 -21.82 48.16
CA HIS A 494 15.47 -21.59 47.44
C HIS A 494 15.54 -22.32 46.09
N VAL A 495 14.96 -23.53 46.00
CA VAL A 495 14.88 -24.31 44.75
C VAL A 495 13.92 -23.65 43.78
N GLU A 496 12.77 -23.18 44.28
CA GLU A 496 11.79 -22.44 43.49
C GLU A 496 12.40 -21.16 42.92
N VAL A 497 13.13 -20.37 43.72
CA VAL A 497 13.83 -19.16 43.25
C VAL A 497 14.85 -19.49 42.16
N MET A 498 15.63 -20.56 42.31
CA MET A 498 16.59 -20.99 41.28
C MET A 498 15.91 -21.35 39.96
N ALA A 499 14.79 -22.06 39.99
CA ALA A 499 14.02 -22.41 38.78
C ALA A 499 13.47 -21.16 38.08
N HIS A 500 12.96 -20.19 38.84
CA HIS A 500 12.47 -18.92 38.29
C HIS A 500 13.60 -18.07 37.67
N GLU A 501 14.78 -18.00 38.30
CA GLU A 501 15.94 -17.30 37.74
C GLU A 501 16.46 -17.98 36.46
N ALA A 502 16.45 -19.32 36.40
CA ALA A 502 16.79 -20.06 35.19
C ALA A 502 15.82 -19.75 34.05
N LEU A 503 14.50 -19.76 34.31
CA LEU A 503 13.47 -19.35 33.35
C LEU A 503 13.71 -17.91 32.87
N LYS A 504 13.92 -16.97 33.80
CA LYS A 504 14.16 -15.56 33.52
C LYS A 504 15.37 -15.34 32.62
N SER A 505 16.48 -16.04 32.90
CA SER A 505 17.68 -16.02 32.07
C SER A 505 17.40 -16.53 30.65
N ASN A 506 16.69 -17.66 30.53
CA ASN A 506 16.33 -18.25 29.23
C ASN A 506 15.42 -17.30 28.41
N VAL A 507 14.39 -16.74 29.03
CA VAL A 507 13.46 -15.82 28.37
C VAL A 507 14.18 -14.55 27.92
N TYR A 508 14.96 -13.90 28.79
CA TYR A 508 15.67 -12.66 28.42
C TYR A 508 16.82 -12.87 27.45
N SER A 509 17.37 -14.08 27.34
CA SER A 509 18.34 -14.40 26.28
C SER A 509 17.68 -14.34 24.89
N LEU A 510 16.39 -14.66 24.79
CA LEU A 510 15.62 -14.68 23.54
C LEU A 510 14.80 -13.40 23.32
N LEU A 511 14.36 -12.73 24.39
CA LEU A 511 13.60 -11.49 24.38
C LEU A 511 14.39 -10.38 25.09
N SER A 512 15.58 -10.07 24.56
CA SER A 512 16.45 -9.04 25.13
C SER A 512 15.79 -7.65 25.18
N TYR A 513 14.78 -7.42 24.33
CA TYR A 513 13.97 -6.20 24.36
C TYR A 513 13.20 -5.99 25.66
N LEU A 514 12.92 -7.02 26.45
CA LEU A 514 12.28 -6.85 27.77
C LEU A 514 13.28 -6.47 28.86
N ARG A 515 14.58 -6.47 28.55
CA ARG A 515 15.65 -6.15 29.49
C ARG A 515 16.07 -4.70 29.33
N GLY A 516 15.90 -3.89 30.38
CA GLY A 516 16.52 -2.57 30.46
C GLY A 516 15.79 -1.59 31.36
N GLN A 517 16.56 -0.73 32.03
CA GLN A 517 16.08 0.36 32.90
C GLN A 517 15.14 1.34 32.18
N ILE A 518 15.17 1.35 30.85
CA ILE A 518 14.37 2.19 29.98
C ILE A 518 12.91 1.69 29.89
N ILE A 519 12.66 0.40 30.11
CA ILE A 519 11.35 -0.24 29.96
C ILE A 519 10.69 -0.52 31.32
N GLU A 520 11.49 -0.73 32.36
CA GLU A 520 11.04 -0.91 33.75
C GLU A 520 9.95 0.08 34.20
N PRO A 521 10.03 1.40 33.92
CA PRO A 521 9.00 2.36 34.32
C PRO A 521 7.64 2.17 33.63
N HIS A 522 7.56 1.33 32.61
CA HIS A 522 6.37 1.11 31.79
C HIS A 522 5.78 -0.30 31.93
N LEU A 523 6.35 -1.16 32.79
CA LEU A 523 5.91 -2.55 32.97
C LEU A 523 4.51 -2.66 33.58
N GLU A 524 4.01 -1.61 34.25
CA GLU A 524 2.60 -1.55 34.66
C GLU A 524 1.63 -1.63 33.46
N LYS A 525 1.98 -1.00 32.32
CA LYS A 525 1.17 -1.10 31.10
C LYS A 525 1.13 -2.53 30.59
N TYR A 526 2.26 -3.24 30.64
CA TYR A 526 2.32 -4.65 30.27
C TYR A 526 1.46 -5.53 31.19
N PHE A 527 1.50 -5.30 32.50
CA PHE A 527 0.62 -6.00 33.44
C PHE A 527 -0.85 -5.76 33.12
N ASN A 528 -1.25 -4.50 32.86
CA ASN A 528 -2.63 -4.17 32.53
C ASN A 528 -3.10 -4.85 31.24
N ASP A 529 -2.21 -4.98 30.25
CA ASP A 529 -2.44 -5.71 29.01
C ASP A 529 -2.56 -7.22 29.24
N PHE A 530 -1.68 -7.80 30.07
CA PHE A 530 -1.72 -9.21 30.45
C PHE A 530 -3.08 -9.57 31.07
N VAL A 531 -3.55 -8.78 32.05
CA VAL A 531 -4.87 -8.97 32.68
C VAL A 531 -6.00 -8.86 31.65
N THR A 532 -5.89 -7.92 30.70
CA THR A 532 -6.89 -7.74 29.62
C THR A 532 -6.99 -8.97 28.73
N ILE A 533 -5.85 -9.52 28.32
CA ILE A 533 -5.80 -10.67 27.42
C ILE A 533 -6.30 -11.94 28.13
N VAL A 534 -5.82 -12.18 29.36
CA VAL A 534 -6.18 -13.37 30.14
C VAL A 534 -7.66 -13.37 30.53
N SER A 535 -8.19 -12.25 31.06
CA SER A 535 -9.62 -12.15 31.40
C SER A 535 -10.53 -12.37 30.19
N ALA A 536 -10.11 -11.93 29.00
CA ALA A 536 -10.85 -12.16 27.78
C ALA A 536 -10.83 -13.62 27.33
N ILE A 537 -9.78 -14.40 27.60
CA ILE A 537 -9.73 -15.82 27.25
C ILE A 537 -10.75 -16.61 28.09
N ASP A 538 -10.87 -16.28 29.38
CA ASP A 538 -11.71 -17.02 30.33
C ASP A 538 -13.20 -16.60 30.32
N GLY A 539 -13.57 -15.57 29.55
CA GLY A 539 -14.97 -15.18 29.31
C GLY A 539 -15.66 -14.47 30.47
N GLU A 540 -14.92 -14.13 31.53
CA GLU A 540 -15.43 -13.42 32.72
C GLU A 540 -15.10 -11.92 32.65
N ASN A 541 -16.14 -11.08 32.67
CA ASN A 541 -16.05 -9.63 32.42
C ASN A 541 -15.47 -8.77 33.58
N ASN A 542 -14.74 -9.35 34.54
CA ASN A 542 -14.30 -8.62 35.74
C ASN A 542 -12.78 -8.35 35.76
N ARG A 543 -12.29 -7.63 34.73
CA ARG A 543 -10.88 -7.21 34.57
C ARG A 543 -10.34 -6.50 35.83
N GLU A 544 -11.10 -5.58 36.40
CA GLU A 544 -10.69 -4.79 37.57
C GLU A 544 -10.49 -5.66 38.81
N LEU A 545 -11.35 -6.66 38.99
CA LEU A 545 -11.26 -7.61 40.10
C LEU A 545 -10.03 -8.49 39.94
N LEU A 546 -9.80 -9.05 38.75
CA LEU A 546 -8.62 -9.86 38.46
C LEU A 546 -7.32 -9.06 38.65
N SER A 547 -7.30 -7.81 38.19
CA SER A 547 -6.18 -6.89 38.41
C SER A 547 -5.87 -6.69 39.89
N SER A 548 -6.91 -6.42 40.69
CA SER A 548 -6.78 -6.19 42.13
C SER A 548 -6.28 -7.45 42.87
N LEU A 549 -6.81 -8.63 42.49
CA LEU A 549 -6.39 -9.91 43.05
C LEU A 549 -4.93 -10.22 42.75
N LEU A 550 -4.50 -10.07 41.49
CA LEU A 550 -3.12 -10.33 41.09
C LEU A 550 -2.13 -9.38 41.77
N ARG A 551 -2.46 -8.08 41.87
CA ARG A 551 -1.65 -7.09 42.61
C ARG A 551 -1.40 -7.53 44.06
N GLN A 552 -2.45 -8.05 44.68
CA GLN A 552 -2.42 -8.49 46.06
C GLN A 552 -1.66 -9.81 46.28
N LEU A 553 -1.78 -10.76 45.34
CA LEU A 553 -1.14 -12.07 45.44
C LEU A 553 0.36 -12.04 45.12
N LEU A 554 0.77 -11.24 44.12
CA LEU A 554 2.16 -11.15 43.66
C LEU A 554 2.99 -10.12 44.43
N GLY A 555 2.35 -9.03 44.88
CA GLY A 555 3.05 -7.85 45.39
C GLY A 555 3.72 -7.01 44.30
N GLU A 556 4.05 -5.74 44.61
CA GLU A 556 4.56 -4.77 43.64
C GLU A 556 5.90 -5.20 42.99
N GLU A 557 6.80 -5.89 43.71
CA GLU A 557 8.10 -6.29 43.17
C GLU A 557 8.02 -7.37 42.07
N LYS A 558 7.13 -8.36 42.23
CA LYS A 558 6.99 -9.47 41.27
C LYS A 558 6.01 -9.17 40.15
N MET A 559 5.07 -8.26 40.40
CA MET A 559 4.04 -7.85 39.45
C MET A 559 4.63 -7.25 38.16
N TYR A 560 5.69 -6.45 38.31
CA TYR A 560 6.31 -5.78 37.17
C TYR A 560 7.36 -6.62 36.46
N ASP A 561 7.62 -7.87 36.86
CA ASP A 561 8.46 -8.78 36.09
C ASP A 561 7.57 -9.65 35.18
N PRO A 562 7.59 -9.45 33.84
CA PRO A 562 6.76 -10.22 32.91
C PRO A 562 6.94 -11.73 33.06
N VAL A 563 8.17 -12.19 33.33
CA VAL A 563 8.46 -13.62 33.40
C VAL A 563 7.87 -14.22 34.66
N LEU A 564 8.03 -13.55 35.81
CA LEU A 564 7.48 -14.01 37.08
C LEU A 564 5.94 -13.95 37.08
N LEU A 565 5.36 -12.91 36.48
CA LEU A 565 3.91 -12.78 36.31
C LEU A 565 3.33 -13.99 35.56
N HIS A 566 3.95 -14.36 34.43
CA HIS A 566 3.56 -15.53 33.65
C HIS A 566 3.75 -16.84 34.42
N ALA A 567 4.92 -17.05 35.02
CA ALA A 567 5.20 -18.26 35.80
C ALA A 567 4.19 -18.45 36.93
N TYR A 568 3.88 -17.38 37.66
CA TYR A 568 2.88 -17.40 38.72
C TYR A 568 1.49 -17.74 38.18
N TRP A 569 1.08 -17.15 37.05
CA TRP A 569 -0.20 -17.47 36.42
C TRP A 569 -0.27 -18.94 35.96
N TRP A 570 0.79 -19.48 35.36
CA TRP A 570 0.80 -20.87 34.90
C TRP A 570 0.59 -21.87 36.03
N ILE A 571 1.20 -21.61 37.20
CA ILE A 571 1.09 -22.46 38.38
C ILE A 571 -0.27 -22.27 39.06
N ASN A 572 -0.76 -21.04 39.18
CA ASN A 572 -1.87 -20.69 40.08
C ASN A 572 -3.18 -20.33 39.40
N SER A 573 -3.27 -20.32 38.06
CA SER A 573 -4.45 -19.87 37.30
C SER A 573 -5.77 -20.46 37.80
N SER A 574 -5.83 -21.78 38.04
CA SER A 574 -7.04 -22.45 38.54
C SER A 574 -7.48 -21.95 39.93
N THR A 575 -6.53 -21.70 40.81
CA THR A 575 -6.75 -21.13 42.14
C THR A 575 -7.21 -19.68 42.04
N ILE A 576 -6.49 -18.86 41.26
CA ILE A 576 -6.81 -17.43 41.06
C ILE A 576 -8.21 -17.26 40.47
N LEU A 577 -8.59 -18.08 39.49
CA LEU A 577 -9.94 -18.06 38.92
C LEU A 577 -11.00 -18.48 39.94
N THR A 578 -10.69 -19.43 40.84
CA THR A 578 -11.58 -19.82 41.93
C THR A 578 -11.75 -18.70 42.95
N ASP A 579 -10.65 -18.04 43.34
CA ASP A 579 -10.66 -16.87 44.21
C ASP A 579 -11.43 -15.70 43.58
N MET A 580 -11.29 -15.50 42.27
CA MET A 580 -12.04 -14.50 41.53
C MET A 580 -13.55 -14.77 41.57
N GLN A 581 -13.98 -16.01 41.36
CA GLN A 581 -15.39 -16.39 41.45
C GLN A 581 -15.97 -16.21 42.86
N LEU A 582 -15.16 -16.45 43.89
CA LEU A 582 -15.52 -16.16 45.28
C LEU A 582 -15.62 -14.65 45.53
N ALA A 583 -14.60 -13.88 45.11
CA ALA A 583 -14.55 -12.44 45.29
C ALA A 583 -15.66 -11.69 44.52
N GLN A 584 -16.16 -12.22 43.39
CA GLN A 584 -17.34 -11.69 42.69
C GLN A 584 -18.60 -11.67 43.57
N MET A 585 -18.72 -12.59 44.54
CA MET A 585 -19.86 -12.62 45.45
C MET A 585 -19.82 -11.50 46.51
N CYS A 586 -18.64 -10.92 46.76
CA CYS A 586 -18.47 -9.77 47.65
C CYS A 586 -17.25 -8.93 47.23
N PRO A 587 -17.40 -8.04 46.23
CA PRO A 587 -16.27 -7.32 45.64
C PRO A 587 -15.49 -6.41 46.60
N SER A 588 -16.10 -6.00 47.73
CA SER A 588 -15.43 -5.16 48.74
C SER A 588 -14.32 -5.88 49.50
N ILE A 589 -14.36 -7.23 49.58
CA ILE A 589 -13.41 -8.03 50.37
C ILE A 589 -11.96 -7.86 49.90
N VAL A 590 -11.74 -7.66 48.59
CA VAL A 590 -10.40 -7.48 48.03
C VAL A 590 -9.72 -6.22 48.59
N LYS A 591 -10.50 -5.13 48.79
CA LYS A 591 -10.00 -3.89 49.41
C LYS A 591 -9.84 -4.03 50.92
N ASP A 592 -10.72 -4.80 51.57
CA ASP A 592 -10.74 -4.98 53.03
C ASP A 592 -9.51 -5.75 53.54
N PHE A 593 -8.96 -6.67 52.74
CA PHE A 593 -7.76 -7.42 53.12
C PHE A 593 -6.56 -6.51 53.40
N THR A 594 -6.34 -5.47 52.61
CA THR A 594 -5.20 -4.54 52.82
C THR A 594 -5.28 -3.84 54.18
N SER A 595 -6.50 -3.70 54.73
CA SER A 595 -6.74 -3.07 56.03
C SER A 595 -6.80 -4.05 57.21
N ARG A 596 -7.06 -5.35 56.98
CA ARG A 596 -7.38 -6.35 58.03
C ARG A 596 -6.57 -7.65 57.97
N GLY A 597 -5.84 -7.90 56.88
CA GLY A 597 -5.37 -9.23 56.45
C GLY A 597 -4.08 -9.77 57.08
N SER A 598 -3.66 -9.34 58.26
CA SER A 598 -2.31 -9.68 58.75
C SER A 598 -2.14 -11.07 59.39
N ARG A 599 -3.19 -11.91 59.47
CA ARG A 599 -3.17 -13.21 60.18
C ARG A 599 -3.53 -14.43 59.34
N PHE A 600 -4.00 -14.25 58.11
CA PHE A 600 -4.49 -15.30 57.23
C PHE A 600 -3.83 -15.19 55.86
N SER A 601 -3.71 -16.30 55.13
CA SER A 601 -3.48 -16.20 53.68
C SER A 601 -4.67 -15.50 53.01
N PHE A 602 -4.47 -14.93 51.83
CA PHE A 602 -5.57 -14.27 51.12
C PHE A 602 -6.75 -15.23 50.87
N GLU A 603 -6.46 -16.47 50.46
CA GLU A 603 -7.44 -17.55 50.29
C GLU A 603 -8.26 -17.78 51.58
N GLU A 604 -7.57 -17.86 52.73
CA GLU A 604 -8.22 -18.11 54.02
C GLU A 604 -9.07 -16.93 54.47
N PHE A 605 -8.59 -15.71 54.28
CA PHE A 605 -9.34 -14.49 54.57
C PHE A 605 -10.60 -14.38 53.70
N LEU A 606 -10.45 -14.62 52.39
CA LEU A 606 -11.54 -14.57 51.43
C LEU A 606 -12.65 -15.57 51.80
N VAL A 607 -12.28 -16.83 52.05
CA VAL A 607 -13.24 -17.86 52.47
C VAL A 607 -13.87 -17.52 53.82
N HIS A 608 -13.09 -17.00 54.78
CA HIS A 608 -13.61 -16.61 56.09
C HIS A 608 -14.66 -15.48 55.98
N GLU A 609 -14.34 -14.38 55.30
CA GLU A 609 -15.23 -13.23 55.17
C GLU A 609 -16.50 -13.56 54.38
N ILE A 610 -16.38 -14.30 53.27
CA ILE A 610 -17.55 -14.74 52.49
C ILE A 610 -18.43 -15.66 53.34
N THR A 611 -17.81 -16.57 54.10
CA THR A 611 -18.55 -17.46 54.98
C THR A 611 -19.30 -16.68 56.06
N THR A 612 -18.63 -15.75 56.73
CA THR A 612 -19.23 -14.90 57.77
C THR A 612 -20.37 -14.05 57.21
N MET A 613 -20.20 -13.49 56.01
CA MET A 613 -21.26 -12.78 55.30
C MET A 613 -22.46 -13.68 55.01
N MET A 614 -22.24 -14.91 54.51
CA MET A 614 -23.33 -15.84 54.22
C MET A 614 -24.07 -16.27 55.49
N LEU A 615 -23.36 -16.48 56.60
CA LEU A 615 -23.96 -16.77 57.90
C LEU A 615 -24.77 -15.55 58.42
N ASN A 616 -24.26 -14.33 58.28
CA ASN A 616 -24.99 -13.12 58.67
C ASN A 616 -26.24 -12.88 57.82
N LYS A 617 -26.24 -13.24 56.53
CA LYS A 617 -27.44 -13.13 55.67
C LYS A 617 -28.62 -13.97 56.17
N ILE A 618 -28.35 -15.08 56.86
CA ILE A 618 -29.40 -15.95 57.42
C ILE A 618 -29.71 -15.62 58.89
N CYS A 619 -28.71 -15.22 59.68
CA CYS A 619 -28.88 -14.90 61.11
C CYS A 619 -29.31 -13.45 61.40
N GLY A 620 -29.06 -12.50 60.48
CA GLY A 620 -29.18 -11.06 60.71
C GLY A 620 -30.49 -10.40 60.25
N LYS A 621 -31.49 -11.18 59.82
CA LYS A 621 -32.83 -10.67 59.51
C LYS A 621 -33.76 -11.00 60.67
N ASP A 622 -34.55 -10.01 61.12
CA ASP A 622 -35.62 -10.24 62.08
C ASP A 622 -36.46 -11.46 61.66
N VAL A 623 -36.64 -12.37 62.61
CA VAL A 623 -37.14 -13.75 62.43
C VAL A 623 -38.52 -13.82 61.75
N ASP A 624 -39.22 -12.69 61.63
CA ASP A 624 -40.58 -12.59 61.07
C ASP A 624 -40.66 -12.34 59.55
N GLY A 625 -39.54 -12.27 58.81
CA GLY A 625 -39.53 -11.77 57.42
C GLY A 625 -38.92 -12.64 56.31
N ILE A 626 -38.39 -13.83 56.58
CA ILE A 626 -37.70 -14.64 55.55
C ILE A 626 -38.69 -15.51 54.78
N ASN A 627 -38.90 -15.23 53.49
CA ASN A 627 -39.73 -16.08 52.63
C ASN A 627 -38.94 -17.28 52.07
N SER A 628 -39.64 -18.35 51.66
CA SER A 628 -39.02 -19.57 51.11
C SER A 628 -38.11 -19.31 49.91
N HIS A 629 -38.44 -18.30 49.09
CA HIS A 629 -37.65 -17.92 47.94
C HIS A 629 -36.26 -17.38 48.33
N GLN A 630 -36.16 -16.61 49.42
CA GLN A 630 -34.87 -16.12 49.94
C GLN A 630 -34.01 -17.24 50.51
N ILE A 631 -34.61 -18.26 51.13
CA ILE A 631 -33.90 -19.46 51.61
C ILE A 631 -33.37 -20.26 50.42
N ASP A 632 -34.18 -20.47 49.38
CA ASP A 632 -33.76 -21.16 48.17
C ASP A 632 -32.62 -20.42 47.44
N MET A 633 -32.67 -19.10 47.39
CA MET A 633 -31.59 -18.27 46.84
C MET A 633 -30.31 -18.38 47.67
N TRP A 634 -30.42 -18.32 49.00
CA TRP A 634 -29.29 -18.48 49.91
C TRP A 634 -28.64 -19.87 49.77
N LEU A 635 -29.43 -20.94 49.70
CA LEU A 635 -28.93 -22.30 49.48
C LEU A 635 -28.17 -22.41 48.15
N ARG A 636 -28.64 -21.77 47.08
CA ARG A 636 -27.92 -21.74 45.79
C ARG A 636 -26.60 -21.00 45.91
N GLU A 637 -26.55 -19.86 46.59
CA GLU A 637 -25.33 -19.08 46.80
C GLU A 637 -24.32 -19.85 47.67
N VAL A 638 -24.77 -20.43 48.78
CA VAL A 638 -23.91 -21.20 49.69
C VAL A 638 -23.38 -22.47 49.05
N ASN A 639 -24.18 -23.20 48.27
CA ASN A 639 -23.68 -24.36 47.54
C ASN A 639 -22.57 -23.98 46.53
N LYS A 640 -22.66 -22.80 45.91
CA LYS A 640 -21.57 -22.28 45.06
C LYS A 640 -20.32 -21.98 45.91
N VAL A 641 -20.46 -21.25 47.02
CA VAL A 641 -19.34 -20.96 47.95
C VAL A 641 -18.67 -22.26 48.41
N LEU A 642 -19.44 -23.23 48.88
CA LEU A 642 -18.93 -24.53 49.33
C LEU A 642 -18.20 -25.29 48.22
N THR A 643 -18.71 -25.22 46.99
CA THR A 643 -18.08 -25.84 45.82
C THR A 643 -16.74 -25.18 45.49
N TYR A 644 -16.68 -23.85 45.47
CA TYR A 644 -15.47 -23.11 45.14
C TYR A 644 -14.42 -23.19 46.25
N SER A 645 -14.79 -22.89 47.50
CA SER A 645 -13.90 -23.03 48.66
C SER A 645 -13.45 -24.49 48.84
N GLY A 646 -14.29 -25.48 48.50
CA GLY A 646 -13.91 -26.89 48.51
C GLY A 646 -12.76 -27.25 47.56
N LYS A 647 -12.52 -26.47 46.50
CA LYS A 647 -11.37 -26.66 45.59
C LYS A 647 -10.05 -26.16 46.18
N LEU A 648 -10.11 -25.25 47.15
CA LEU A 648 -8.94 -24.66 47.81
C LEU A 648 -8.52 -25.53 49.00
N GLN A 649 -7.46 -26.34 48.84
CA GLN A 649 -7.07 -27.36 49.82
C GLN A 649 -6.80 -26.79 51.23
N LYS A 650 -6.19 -25.60 51.33
CA LYS A 650 -5.87 -24.94 52.61
C LYS A 650 -7.12 -24.51 53.39
N THR A 651 -8.19 -24.15 52.67
CA THR A 651 -9.41 -23.59 53.27
C THR A 651 -10.36 -24.64 53.86
N ARG A 652 -10.21 -25.91 53.47
CA ARG A 652 -11.04 -27.02 53.99
C ARG A 652 -10.94 -27.20 55.50
N LYS A 653 -9.83 -26.77 56.12
CA LYS A 653 -9.59 -26.88 57.56
C LYS A 653 -10.12 -25.68 58.35
N LEU A 654 -10.64 -24.64 57.68
CA LEU A 654 -11.12 -23.44 58.36
C LEU A 654 -12.40 -23.73 59.18
N PRO A 655 -12.43 -23.35 60.47
CA PRO A 655 -13.63 -23.52 61.30
C PRO A 655 -14.88 -22.85 60.73
N SER A 656 -14.73 -21.68 60.13
CA SER A 656 -15.83 -20.95 59.48
C SER A 656 -16.42 -21.74 58.32
N PHE A 657 -15.57 -22.31 57.46
CA PHE A 657 -16.00 -23.14 56.33
C PHE A 657 -16.79 -24.38 56.79
N GLN A 658 -16.32 -25.05 57.85
CA GLN A 658 -17.03 -26.20 58.43
C GLN A 658 -18.39 -25.80 59.02
N LEU A 659 -18.47 -24.64 59.68
CA LEU A 659 -19.72 -24.11 60.21
C LEU A 659 -20.74 -23.83 59.10
N LEU A 660 -20.33 -23.20 57.99
CA LEU A 660 -21.21 -22.94 56.85
C LEU A 660 -21.75 -24.23 56.23
N ARG A 661 -20.92 -25.27 56.14
CA ARG A 661 -21.35 -26.58 55.65
C ARG A 661 -22.44 -27.19 56.53
N ILE A 662 -22.27 -27.16 57.85
CA ILE A 662 -23.26 -27.64 58.81
C ILE A 662 -24.57 -26.85 58.68
N CYS A 663 -24.49 -25.52 58.63
CA CYS A 663 -25.67 -24.65 58.45
C CYS A 663 -26.39 -24.93 57.13
N ASN A 664 -25.67 -25.13 56.03
CA ASN A 664 -26.25 -25.49 54.73
C ASN A 664 -27.03 -26.82 54.79
N GLU A 665 -26.46 -27.84 55.43
CA GLU A 665 -27.12 -29.15 55.61
C GLU A 665 -28.38 -29.06 56.49
N LEU A 666 -28.35 -28.25 57.56
CA LEU A 666 -29.50 -28.03 58.44
C LEU A 666 -30.65 -27.27 57.75
N VAL A 667 -30.32 -26.24 56.97
CA VAL A 667 -31.31 -25.45 56.21
C VAL A 667 -31.89 -26.27 55.05
N ALA A 668 -31.05 -27.04 54.33
CA ALA A 668 -31.49 -27.90 53.24
C ALA A 668 -32.39 -29.05 53.70
N SER A 669 -32.20 -29.56 54.93
CA SER A 669 -33.04 -30.61 55.52
C SER A 669 -34.37 -30.11 56.10
N LYS A 670 -34.65 -28.79 56.05
CA LYS A 670 -35.81 -28.14 56.70
C LYS A 670 -35.89 -28.41 58.21
N SER A 671 -34.75 -28.67 58.84
CA SER A 671 -34.66 -29.04 60.27
C SER A 671 -34.64 -27.82 61.20
N ILE A 672 -34.64 -26.62 60.63
CA ILE A 672 -34.77 -25.34 61.35
C ILE A 672 -36.18 -24.80 61.05
N PRO A 673 -37.01 -24.51 62.08
CA PRO A 673 -38.37 -23.99 61.91
C PRO A 673 -38.45 -22.70 61.11
#